data_AF-A0A6G0FIS9-F1
#
_entry.id   AF-A0A6G0FIS9-F1
#
_cell.length_a   1.000
_cell.length_b   1.000
_cell.length_c   1.000
_cell.angle_alpha   90.00
_cell.angle_beta   90.00
_cell.angle_gamma   90.00
#
_symmetry.space_group_name_H-M   'P 1'
#
loop_
_entity.id
_entity.type
_entity.pdbx_description
1 polymer ?
#
loop_
_entity_poly.entity_id
_entity_poly.type
_entity_poly.pdbx_seq_one_letter_code
_entity_poly.pdbx_strand_id
1 'polypeptide(L)'
;MGRTKGRTGAGAGAVGRIPVRDVRPAVERGRHPAKAVVGETFEVTATVFREGHDAVAANVVLTDPKGRPGPWTPMHELAPGSDRWGAKVTPSAEGTWTFHVEAWSDPVATWRHTARIKVPAGIDVGLVLEEGGELFERAAAGVPDASERSALLAAAEALRDDSLPPVSRLSAAFAANVDAVLGRYPVRDLVTASEPLPLLVERERALYGAWYEFFPRSEGTPERPHGTFETAARRLPAIAAMGFDVVYLPPIHPIGTTFRKGPNNTLSAGPDDVGVPWAIGSPEGGHDAVHPDLGTIEDFDRFVTRAKELGLEIALDFALQCSPDHPWVSKHPEWFHHRPDGTIAYAENPPKKYQDIYPIAFDADMDGLVTETLRILRHWMGHGVRIFRVDNPHTKPVVFWQRVIADINRTDPDVIFLAEAFTRPAMMHTLAQIGFQQSYTYFTWRTEKQELTEYLTELSGEAAAYMRPNFFVNTPDILHAYLQHGHRPAFEVRAVLAATLSPTWGVYSGYELCENTPLRDGSEEYLNSEKYQLRQRDWETAEREGRTITPLITRLNTIRRCHPALHRLRNLRFHHTDNEALIAYSKRTGPDTVLVVANLDPQNAQEATVSLDMPQLGLDWDASLSVLDELTGETYRWGRTNYVRLEPGRAPAHVFHVQASPPQIGGSPTS
;
A
#
# COMPACT_ATOMS: atom_id res chain seq x y z
N MET A 1 -13.57 -45.37 -20.28
CA MET A 1 -12.22 -45.21 -20.89
C MET A 1 -12.38 -44.57 -22.27
N GLY A 2 -12.08 -43.29 -22.39
CA GLY A 2 -12.27 -42.52 -23.62
C GLY A 2 -11.35 -41.30 -23.61
N ARG A 3 -10.26 -41.42 -24.38
CA ARG A 3 -9.13 -40.50 -24.54
C ARG A 3 -9.49 -39.00 -24.56
N THR A 4 -8.85 -38.26 -23.65
CA THR A 4 -8.56 -36.83 -23.71
C THR A 4 -7.85 -36.49 -25.03
N LYS A 5 -8.57 -35.84 -25.96
CA LYS A 5 -7.97 -35.28 -27.18
C LYS A 5 -7.47 -33.86 -26.90
N GLY A 6 -6.14 -33.75 -26.87
CA GLY A 6 -5.31 -32.62 -27.30
C GLY A 6 -5.81 -31.20 -27.05
N ARG A 7 -5.28 -30.57 -26.00
CA ARG A 7 -4.98 -29.13 -26.02
C ARG A 7 -4.02 -28.88 -27.19
N THR A 8 -4.54 -28.45 -28.33
CA THR A 8 -3.73 -27.78 -29.35
C THR A 8 -3.39 -26.41 -28.79
N GLY A 9 -2.18 -26.28 -28.23
CA GLY A 9 -1.65 -25.00 -27.81
C GLY A 9 -1.61 -24.06 -29.01
N ALA A 10 -2.45 -23.04 -28.98
CA ALA A 10 -2.21 -21.85 -29.78
C ALA A 10 -0.84 -21.30 -29.34
N GLY A 11 0.07 -21.05 -30.30
CA GLY A 11 1.41 -20.55 -29.99
C GLY A 11 1.34 -19.28 -29.12
N ALA A 12 2.34 -19.10 -28.25
CA ALA A 12 2.46 -17.92 -27.41
C ALA A 12 2.23 -16.65 -28.23
N GLY A 13 1.13 -15.94 -27.94
CA GLY A 13 0.75 -14.69 -28.62
C GLY A 13 -0.41 -14.76 -29.62
N ALA A 14 -1.00 -15.92 -29.92
CA ALA A 14 -2.18 -16.02 -30.78
C ALA A 14 -3.48 -15.67 -30.02
N VAL A 15 -4.40 -14.95 -30.68
CA VAL A 15 -5.73 -14.64 -30.13
C VAL A 15 -6.58 -15.91 -30.10
N GLY A 16 -7.20 -16.21 -28.95
CA GLY A 16 -8.08 -17.36 -28.78
C GLY A 16 -9.46 -17.18 -29.41
N ARG A 17 -10.35 -18.17 -29.24
CA ARG A 17 -11.67 -18.19 -29.90
C ARG A 17 -12.58 -17.05 -29.45
N ILE A 18 -12.56 -16.73 -28.16
CA ILE A 18 -13.15 -15.53 -27.58
C ILE A 18 -11.99 -14.65 -27.12
N PRO A 19 -11.71 -13.53 -27.81
CA PRO A 19 -10.62 -12.63 -27.43
C PRO A 19 -10.62 -12.21 -25.95
N VAL A 20 -9.53 -12.54 -25.24
CA VAL A 20 -9.20 -12.01 -23.91
C VAL A 20 -7.85 -11.31 -24.01
N ARG A 21 -7.84 -9.99 -23.80
CA ARG A 21 -6.64 -9.15 -24.04
C ARG A 21 -6.38 -8.22 -22.87
N ASP A 22 -5.13 -7.76 -22.76
CA ASP A 22 -4.69 -6.74 -21.80
C ASP A 22 -5.20 -6.99 -20.36
N VAL A 23 -4.98 -8.22 -19.87
CA VAL A 23 -5.30 -8.58 -18.49
C VAL A 23 -4.43 -7.76 -17.54
N ARG A 24 -5.07 -7.08 -16.58
CA ARG A 24 -4.44 -6.24 -15.57
C ARG A 24 -4.88 -6.66 -14.16
N PRO A 25 -4.05 -6.42 -13.13
CA PRO A 25 -2.73 -5.77 -13.18
C PRO A 25 -1.65 -6.63 -13.84
N ALA A 26 -0.72 -6.03 -14.59
CA ALA A 26 0.42 -6.74 -15.16
C ALA A 26 1.68 -5.88 -15.00
N VAL A 27 2.69 -6.39 -14.28
CA VAL A 27 3.95 -5.69 -14.04
C VAL A 27 5.00 -6.17 -15.04
N GLU A 28 5.57 -5.26 -15.83
CA GLU A 28 6.54 -5.58 -16.90
C GLU A 28 6.07 -6.71 -17.84
N ARG A 29 4.78 -6.65 -18.23
CA ARG A 29 4.10 -7.65 -19.07
C ARG A 29 4.04 -9.05 -18.44
N GLY A 30 3.96 -9.11 -17.11
CA GLY A 30 3.90 -10.36 -16.33
C GLY A 30 5.27 -10.93 -15.97
N ARG A 31 6.37 -10.22 -16.25
CA ARG A 31 7.73 -10.62 -15.84
C ARG A 31 7.96 -10.49 -14.34
N HIS A 32 7.26 -9.56 -13.70
CA HIS A 32 7.26 -9.41 -12.25
C HIS A 32 5.84 -9.65 -11.70
N PRO A 33 5.71 -10.18 -10.47
CA PRO A 33 4.40 -10.35 -9.84
C PRO A 33 3.75 -8.99 -9.59
N ALA A 34 2.44 -8.90 -9.82
CA ALA A 34 1.64 -7.90 -9.13
C ALA A 34 1.67 -8.17 -7.62
N LYS A 35 1.41 -7.17 -6.78
CA LYS A 35 1.50 -7.25 -5.33
C LYS A 35 0.16 -7.02 -4.67
N ALA A 36 -0.11 -7.79 -3.62
CA ALA A 36 -1.19 -7.57 -2.67
C ALA A 36 -0.71 -7.94 -1.26
N VAL A 37 -1.55 -7.69 -0.25
CA VAL A 37 -1.43 -8.34 1.07
C VAL A 37 -2.65 -9.20 1.36
N VAL A 38 -2.55 -10.08 2.36
CA VAL A 38 -3.68 -10.92 2.77
C VAL A 38 -4.93 -10.07 3.07
N GLY A 39 -6.06 -10.46 2.49
CA GLY A 39 -7.33 -9.76 2.66
C GLY A 39 -7.45 -8.43 1.89
N GLU A 40 -6.48 -8.04 1.07
CA GLU A 40 -6.56 -6.85 0.23
C GLU A 40 -7.40 -7.13 -1.03
N THR A 41 -8.46 -6.36 -1.23
CA THR A 41 -9.27 -6.44 -2.44
C THR A 41 -8.72 -5.53 -3.54
N PHE A 42 -8.54 -6.07 -4.74
CA PHE A 42 -8.19 -5.30 -5.93
C PHE A 42 -8.99 -5.77 -7.15
N GLU A 43 -9.02 -4.95 -8.20
CA GLU A 43 -9.75 -5.25 -9.43
C GLU A 43 -8.84 -5.88 -10.47
N VAL A 44 -9.25 -7.05 -10.98
CA VAL A 44 -8.67 -7.66 -12.17
C VAL A 44 -9.54 -7.25 -13.35
N THR A 45 -8.90 -6.76 -14.41
CA THR A 45 -9.59 -6.28 -15.61
C THR A 45 -9.02 -6.90 -16.88
N ALA A 46 -9.84 -6.99 -17.92
CA ALA A 46 -9.42 -7.46 -19.24
C ALA A 46 -10.31 -6.84 -20.32
N THR A 47 -9.79 -6.79 -21.55
CA THR A 47 -10.60 -6.48 -22.73
C THR A 47 -11.16 -7.78 -23.30
N VAL A 48 -12.48 -7.92 -23.31
CA VAL A 48 -13.20 -9.14 -23.70
C VAL A 48 -14.31 -8.80 -24.69
N PHE A 49 -14.28 -9.46 -25.85
CA PHE A 49 -15.26 -9.28 -26.92
C PHE A 49 -15.28 -10.52 -27.83
N ARG A 50 -16.15 -10.52 -28.84
CA ARG A 50 -16.20 -11.54 -29.90
C ARG A 50 -16.55 -10.94 -31.26
N GLU A 51 -16.42 -11.74 -32.31
CA GLU A 51 -17.01 -11.44 -33.61
C GLU A 51 -18.54 -11.57 -33.58
N GLY A 52 -19.21 -10.84 -34.48
CA GLY A 52 -20.68 -10.86 -34.58
C GLY A 52 -21.32 -9.89 -33.60
N HIS A 53 -22.51 -10.24 -33.13
CA HIS A 53 -23.36 -9.39 -32.28
C HIS A 53 -23.84 -10.10 -31.01
N ASP A 54 -23.44 -11.35 -30.82
CA ASP A 54 -23.83 -12.17 -29.69
C ASP A 54 -23.13 -11.69 -28.42
N ALA A 55 -23.77 -11.92 -27.27
CA ALA A 55 -23.22 -11.55 -25.98
C ALA A 55 -21.99 -12.39 -25.61
N VAL A 56 -21.14 -11.80 -24.78
CA VAL A 56 -20.00 -12.46 -24.12
C VAL A 56 -20.10 -12.25 -22.61
N ALA A 57 -19.46 -13.14 -21.86
CA ALA A 57 -19.23 -12.97 -20.44
C ALA A 57 -17.83 -13.47 -20.08
N ALA A 58 -17.35 -13.07 -18.91
CA ALA A 58 -16.04 -13.43 -18.41
C ALA A 58 -16.04 -13.68 -16.90
N ASN A 59 -15.05 -14.44 -16.41
CA ASN A 59 -14.77 -14.58 -14.99
C ASN A 59 -13.26 -14.53 -14.72
N VAL A 60 -12.91 -14.13 -13.52
CA VAL A 60 -11.54 -14.23 -13.01
C VAL A 60 -11.38 -15.59 -12.32
N VAL A 61 -10.24 -16.24 -12.53
CA VAL A 61 -9.83 -17.43 -11.77
C VAL A 61 -8.57 -17.07 -11.00
N LEU A 62 -8.72 -16.78 -9.71
CA LEU A 62 -7.62 -16.60 -8.78
C LEU A 62 -7.20 -17.97 -8.22
N THR A 63 -5.93 -18.33 -8.35
CA THR A 63 -5.39 -19.64 -7.95
C THR A 63 -4.38 -19.47 -6.82
N ASP A 64 -4.58 -20.23 -5.74
CA ASP A 64 -3.78 -20.16 -4.54
C ASP A 64 -2.39 -20.82 -4.68
N PRO A 65 -1.48 -20.67 -3.70
CA PRO A 65 -0.15 -21.27 -3.75
C PRO A 65 -0.14 -22.82 -3.82
N LYS A 66 -1.27 -23.46 -3.53
CA LYS A 66 -1.46 -24.93 -3.65
C LYS A 66 -2.09 -25.33 -4.99
N GLY A 67 -2.29 -24.39 -5.91
CA GLY A 67 -2.90 -24.63 -7.22
C GLY A 67 -4.42 -24.76 -7.20
N ARG A 68 -5.10 -24.35 -6.11
CA ARG A 68 -6.56 -24.46 -5.98
C ARG A 68 -7.22 -23.17 -6.48
N PRO A 69 -8.23 -23.27 -7.37
CA PRO A 69 -8.97 -22.10 -7.80
C PRO A 69 -9.85 -21.58 -6.67
N GLY A 70 -10.02 -20.26 -6.65
CA GLY A 70 -10.93 -19.54 -5.76
C GLY A 70 -12.40 -19.69 -6.16
N PRO A 71 -13.29 -18.92 -5.51
CA PRO A 71 -14.72 -18.95 -5.81
C PRO A 71 -15.03 -18.42 -7.21
N TRP A 72 -16.21 -18.77 -7.73
CA TRP A 72 -16.78 -18.18 -8.93
C TRP A 72 -16.80 -16.65 -8.83
N THR A 73 -16.12 -15.97 -9.76
CA THR A 73 -15.92 -14.52 -9.73
C THR A 73 -16.23 -13.93 -11.12
N PRO A 74 -17.52 -13.73 -11.44
CA PRO A 74 -17.93 -13.19 -12.73
C PRO A 74 -17.51 -11.73 -12.88
N MET A 75 -17.13 -11.37 -14.10
CA MET A 75 -16.82 -10.00 -14.48
C MET A 75 -18.06 -9.31 -15.05
N HIS A 76 -18.04 -7.98 -15.02
CA HIS A 76 -19.02 -7.13 -15.70
C HIS A 76 -18.29 -6.09 -16.54
N GLU A 77 -18.94 -5.59 -17.58
CA GLU A 77 -18.41 -4.47 -18.36
C GLU A 77 -18.38 -3.19 -17.48
N LEU A 78 -17.21 -2.57 -17.37
CA LEU A 78 -16.97 -1.43 -16.48
C LEU A 78 -17.57 -0.12 -17.03
N ALA A 79 -17.67 -0.01 -18.35
CA ALA A 79 -18.31 1.10 -19.03
C ALA A 79 -18.99 0.58 -20.31
N PRO A 80 -20.26 0.92 -20.58
CA PRO A 80 -20.97 0.43 -21.75
C PRO A 80 -20.23 0.72 -23.07
N GLY A 81 -20.01 -0.31 -23.88
CA GLY A 81 -19.36 -0.21 -25.20
C GLY A 81 -17.84 -0.05 -25.14
N SER A 82 -17.22 -0.31 -24.00
CA SER A 82 -15.76 -0.25 -23.84
C SER A 82 -15.07 -1.58 -24.09
N ASP A 83 -15.83 -2.68 -24.04
CA ASP A 83 -15.32 -4.05 -23.98
C ASP A 83 -14.34 -4.27 -22.81
N ARG A 84 -14.32 -3.37 -21.81
CA ARG A 84 -13.47 -3.48 -20.64
C ARG A 84 -14.27 -4.11 -19.52
N TRP A 85 -13.86 -5.32 -19.15
CA TRP A 85 -14.49 -6.10 -18.09
C TRP A 85 -13.65 -6.05 -16.82
N GLY A 86 -14.32 -6.14 -15.67
CA GLY A 86 -13.65 -6.17 -14.37
C GLY A 86 -14.37 -7.01 -13.32
N ALA A 87 -13.59 -7.57 -12.39
CA ALA A 87 -14.10 -8.14 -11.15
C ALA A 87 -13.10 -7.93 -10.01
N LYS A 88 -13.62 -7.83 -8.80
CA LYS A 88 -12.81 -7.71 -7.58
C LYS A 88 -12.44 -9.09 -7.05
N VAL A 89 -11.19 -9.24 -6.65
CA VAL A 89 -10.65 -10.47 -6.03
C VAL A 89 -9.96 -10.14 -4.71
N THR A 90 -9.93 -11.12 -3.80
CA THR A 90 -9.29 -10.97 -2.48
C THR A 90 -8.51 -12.25 -2.16
N PRO A 91 -7.17 -12.21 -2.08
CA PRO A 91 -6.38 -13.35 -1.67
C PRO A 91 -6.50 -13.57 -0.16
N SER A 92 -6.53 -14.84 0.25
CA SER A 92 -6.84 -15.23 1.64
C SER A 92 -5.63 -15.69 2.45
N ALA A 93 -4.45 -15.80 1.84
CA ALA A 93 -3.23 -16.28 2.48
C ALA A 93 -1.98 -15.75 1.75
N GLU A 94 -0.87 -15.68 2.47
CA GLU A 94 0.43 -15.29 1.92
C GLU A 94 0.96 -16.33 0.92
N GLY A 95 1.82 -15.88 0.00
CA GLY A 95 2.54 -16.72 -0.96
C GLY A 95 2.40 -16.26 -2.41
N THR A 96 2.84 -17.11 -3.33
CA THR A 96 2.74 -16.87 -4.76
C THR A 96 1.43 -17.43 -5.30
N TRP A 97 0.59 -16.53 -5.79
CA TRP A 97 -0.68 -16.80 -6.44
C TRP A 97 -0.54 -16.58 -7.95
N THR A 98 -1.53 -17.05 -8.70
CA THR A 98 -1.71 -16.65 -10.10
C THR A 98 -3.16 -16.28 -10.35
N PHE A 99 -3.42 -15.42 -11.33
CA PHE A 99 -4.77 -15.20 -11.82
C PHE A 99 -4.81 -15.18 -13.34
N HIS A 100 -5.94 -15.59 -13.91
CA HIS A 100 -6.22 -15.44 -15.33
C HIS A 100 -7.70 -15.11 -15.52
N VAL A 101 -8.04 -14.69 -16.74
CA VAL A 101 -9.42 -14.41 -17.14
C VAL A 101 -9.87 -15.48 -18.12
N GLU A 102 -11.04 -16.06 -17.87
CA GLU A 102 -11.77 -16.90 -18.81
C GLU A 102 -12.88 -16.07 -19.44
N ALA A 103 -13.06 -16.16 -20.76
CA ALA A 103 -14.18 -15.55 -21.47
C ALA A 103 -14.88 -16.57 -22.37
N TRP A 104 -16.18 -16.37 -22.57
CA TRP A 104 -17.03 -17.25 -23.37
C TRP A 104 -18.12 -16.47 -24.09
N SER A 105 -18.68 -17.11 -25.11
CA SER A 105 -19.97 -16.73 -25.68
C SER A 105 -21.07 -16.99 -24.66
N ASP A 106 -21.94 -16.00 -24.40
CA ASP A 106 -23.12 -16.15 -23.55
C ASP A 106 -24.38 -16.33 -24.42
N PRO A 107 -24.72 -17.58 -24.79
CA PRO A 107 -25.87 -17.84 -25.65
C PRO A 107 -27.20 -17.58 -24.94
N VAL A 108 -27.25 -17.69 -23.60
CA VAL A 108 -28.49 -17.46 -22.85
C VAL A 108 -28.81 -15.98 -22.81
N ALA A 109 -27.83 -15.10 -22.55
CA ALA A 109 -28.03 -13.65 -22.62
C ALA A 109 -28.43 -13.19 -24.03
N THR A 110 -27.77 -13.74 -25.06
CA THR A 110 -28.08 -13.47 -26.48
C THR A 110 -29.53 -13.86 -26.79
N TRP A 111 -29.91 -15.10 -26.48
CA TRP A 111 -31.27 -15.59 -26.71
C TRP A 111 -32.31 -14.78 -25.94
N ARG A 112 -32.07 -14.47 -24.65
CA ARG A 112 -32.98 -13.65 -23.83
C ARG A 112 -33.23 -12.28 -24.45
N HIS A 113 -32.21 -11.65 -25.01
CA HIS A 113 -32.36 -10.37 -25.71
C HIS A 113 -33.26 -10.52 -26.96
N THR A 114 -32.97 -11.50 -27.82
CA THR A 114 -33.76 -11.77 -29.02
C THR A 114 -35.21 -12.14 -28.69
N ALA A 115 -35.43 -13.02 -27.71
CA ALA A 115 -36.75 -13.51 -27.33
C ALA A 115 -37.65 -12.40 -26.76
N ARG A 116 -37.09 -11.46 -25.98
CA ARG A 116 -37.82 -10.28 -25.47
C ARG A 116 -38.36 -9.38 -26.58
N ILE A 117 -37.75 -9.40 -27.76
CA ILE A 117 -38.19 -8.60 -28.92
C ILE A 117 -39.13 -9.42 -29.81
N LYS A 118 -38.73 -10.64 -30.19
CA LYS A 118 -39.45 -11.46 -31.17
C LYS A 118 -40.77 -12.01 -30.63
N VAL A 119 -40.81 -12.49 -29.38
CA VAL A 119 -41.99 -13.15 -28.82
C VAL A 119 -43.18 -12.18 -28.70
N PRO A 120 -43.04 -10.97 -28.13
CA PRO A 120 -44.15 -10.00 -28.10
C PRO A 120 -44.57 -9.50 -29.49
N ALA A 121 -43.64 -9.48 -30.45
CA ALA A 121 -43.91 -9.09 -31.83
C ALA A 121 -44.55 -10.21 -32.67
N GLY A 122 -44.70 -11.42 -32.13
CA GLY A 122 -45.28 -12.56 -32.84
C GLY A 122 -44.38 -13.14 -33.94
N ILE A 123 -43.07 -12.95 -33.86
CA ILE A 123 -42.10 -13.38 -34.89
C ILE A 123 -41.45 -14.69 -34.46
N ASP A 124 -41.60 -15.74 -35.29
CA ASP A 124 -40.98 -17.07 -35.12
C ASP A 124 -41.15 -17.68 -33.71
N VAL A 125 -42.25 -17.36 -33.01
CA VAL A 125 -42.42 -17.60 -31.58
C VAL A 125 -42.10 -19.04 -31.16
N GLY A 126 -42.66 -20.03 -31.86
CA GLY A 126 -42.44 -21.45 -31.54
C GLY A 126 -40.97 -21.85 -31.65
N LEU A 127 -40.28 -21.38 -32.71
CA LEU A 127 -38.86 -21.66 -32.90
C LEU A 127 -38.00 -20.98 -31.83
N VAL A 128 -38.26 -19.70 -31.55
CA VAL A 128 -37.53 -18.93 -30.53
C VAL A 128 -37.67 -19.57 -29.15
N LEU A 129 -38.85 -20.05 -28.79
CA LEU A 129 -39.06 -20.70 -27.49
C LEU A 129 -38.43 -22.10 -27.43
N GLU A 130 -38.42 -22.85 -28.54
CA GLU A 130 -37.73 -24.14 -28.62
C GLU A 130 -36.21 -23.98 -28.46
N GLU A 131 -35.60 -23.01 -29.15
CA GLU A 131 -34.18 -22.66 -28.99
C GLU A 131 -33.84 -22.34 -27.52
N GLY A 132 -34.74 -21.64 -26.83
CA GLY A 132 -34.62 -21.36 -25.39
C GLY A 132 -34.69 -22.60 -24.52
N GLY A 133 -35.63 -23.51 -24.81
CA GLY A 133 -35.78 -24.78 -24.13
C GLY A 133 -34.49 -25.62 -24.20
N GLU A 134 -33.90 -25.72 -25.40
CA GLU A 134 -32.64 -26.45 -25.60
C GLU A 134 -31.47 -25.83 -24.81
N LEU A 135 -31.39 -24.49 -24.79
CA LEU A 135 -30.36 -23.78 -24.02
C LEU A 135 -30.50 -24.03 -22.51
N PHE A 136 -31.73 -24.05 -21.99
CA PHE A 136 -31.98 -24.24 -20.56
C PHE A 136 -31.77 -25.70 -20.13
N GLU A 137 -32.03 -26.68 -21.00
CA GLU A 137 -31.65 -28.08 -20.77
C GLU A 137 -30.13 -28.25 -20.74
N ARG A 138 -29.41 -27.61 -21.68
CA ARG A 138 -27.95 -27.58 -21.69
C ARG A 138 -27.39 -26.94 -20.42
N ALA A 139 -28.00 -25.84 -19.95
CA ALA A 139 -27.64 -25.21 -18.68
C ALA A 139 -27.85 -26.16 -17.50
N ALA A 140 -29.02 -26.81 -17.43
CA ALA A 140 -29.35 -27.77 -16.38
C ALA A 140 -28.36 -28.93 -16.28
N ALA A 141 -27.85 -29.43 -17.41
CA ALA A 141 -26.84 -30.50 -17.43
C ALA A 141 -25.53 -30.11 -16.71
N GLY A 142 -25.20 -28.82 -16.64
CA GLY A 142 -24.02 -28.29 -15.93
C GLY A 142 -24.24 -28.01 -14.44
N VAL A 143 -25.47 -28.10 -13.93
CA VAL A 143 -25.81 -27.75 -12.55
C VAL A 143 -25.66 -28.97 -11.63
N PRO A 144 -24.79 -28.91 -10.59
CA PRO A 144 -24.56 -30.03 -9.70
C PRO A 144 -25.72 -30.30 -8.74
N ASP A 145 -26.35 -29.25 -8.20
CA ASP A 145 -27.47 -29.36 -7.27
C ASP A 145 -28.76 -29.81 -7.99
N ALA A 146 -29.47 -30.77 -7.40
CA ALA A 146 -30.65 -31.35 -8.03
C ALA A 146 -31.86 -30.39 -8.06
N SER A 147 -32.04 -29.56 -7.02
CA SER A 147 -33.16 -28.63 -6.93
C SER A 147 -32.99 -27.45 -7.90
N GLU A 148 -31.76 -26.92 -7.99
CA GLU A 148 -31.40 -25.88 -8.94
C GLU A 148 -31.49 -26.39 -10.39
N ARG A 149 -31.06 -27.63 -10.64
CA ARG A 149 -31.22 -28.31 -11.94
C ARG A 149 -32.70 -28.44 -12.32
N SER A 150 -33.54 -28.90 -11.39
CA SER A 150 -34.98 -29.01 -11.61
C SER A 150 -35.64 -27.67 -11.92
N ALA A 151 -35.17 -26.57 -11.33
CA ALA A 151 -35.67 -25.23 -11.66
C ALA A 151 -35.42 -24.85 -13.12
N LEU A 152 -34.23 -25.16 -13.67
CA LEU A 152 -33.93 -24.90 -15.08
C LEU A 152 -34.70 -25.83 -16.03
N LEU A 153 -34.86 -27.11 -15.66
CA LEU A 153 -35.67 -28.05 -16.46
C LEU A 153 -37.15 -27.66 -16.49
N ALA A 154 -37.70 -27.20 -15.37
CA ALA A 154 -39.08 -26.69 -15.31
C ALA A 154 -39.26 -25.44 -16.19
N ALA A 155 -38.26 -24.55 -16.21
CA ALA A 155 -38.27 -23.42 -17.13
C ALA A 155 -38.18 -23.86 -18.60
N ALA A 156 -37.36 -24.87 -18.92
CA ALA A 156 -37.29 -25.45 -20.27
C ALA A 156 -38.61 -26.09 -20.70
N GLU A 157 -39.29 -26.81 -19.80
CA GLU A 157 -40.62 -27.38 -20.05
C GLU A 157 -41.67 -26.29 -20.26
N ALA A 158 -41.70 -25.26 -19.42
CA ALA A 158 -42.62 -24.13 -19.56
C ALA A 158 -42.39 -23.35 -20.87
N LEU A 159 -41.14 -23.23 -21.34
CA LEU A 159 -40.84 -22.63 -22.64
C LEU A 159 -41.47 -23.42 -23.79
N ARG A 160 -41.60 -24.75 -23.66
CA ARG A 160 -42.16 -25.65 -24.68
C ARG A 160 -43.64 -25.99 -24.51
N ASP A 161 -44.28 -25.48 -23.46
CA ASP A 161 -45.70 -25.75 -23.19
C ASP A 161 -46.62 -24.94 -24.12
N ASP A 162 -47.05 -25.55 -25.21
CA ASP A 162 -47.98 -24.95 -26.19
C ASP A 162 -49.39 -24.68 -25.62
N SER A 163 -49.72 -25.15 -24.41
CA SER A 163 -50.98 -24.80 -23.75
C SER A 163 -50.98 -23.40 -23.13
N LEU A 164 -49.80 -22.80 -22.93
CA LEU A 164 -49.62 -21.49 -22.31
C LEU A 164 -49.47 -20.38 -23.38
N PRO A 165 -49.92 -19.14 -23.09
CA PRO A 165 -49.64 -17.99 -23.94
C PRO A 165 -48.12 -17.76 -24.11
N PRO A 166 -47.63 -17.36 -25.29
CA PRO A 166 -46.19 -17.15 -25.55
C PRO A 166 -45.45 -16.29 -24.54
N VAL A 167 -46.06 -15.20 -24.08
CA VAL A 167 -45.47 -14.30 -23.08
C VAL A 167 -45.35 -14.98 -21.71
N SER A 168 -46.30 -15.84 -21.36
CA SER A 168 -46.27 -16.62 -20.12
C SER A 168 -45.22 -17.73 -20.17
N ARG A 169 -45.01 -18.35 -21.34
CA ARG A 169 -43.92 -19.30 -21.56
C ARG A 169 -42.57 -18.62 -21.40
N LEU A 170 -42.40 -17.45 -22.03
CA LEU A 170 -41.17 -16.67 -21.96
C LEU A 170 -40.85 -16.19 -20.53
N SER A 171 -41.84 -15.83 -19.73
CA SER A 171 -41.60 -15.32 -18.37
C SER A 171 -40.96 -16.34 -17.43
N ALA A 172 -41.19 -17.64 -17.66
CA ALA A 172 -40.53 -18.72 -16.90
C ALA A 172 -39.00 -18.67 -17.02
N ALA A 173 -38.49 -18.25 -18.19
CA ALA A 173 -37.06 -18.07 -18.41
C ALA A 173 -36.45 -16.87 -17.67
N PHE A 174 -37.24 -16.01 -17.02
CA PHE A 174 -36.79 -14.83 -16.27
C PHE A 174 -37.17 -14.89 -14.78
N ALA A 175 -37.55 -16.07 -14.29
CA ALA A 175 -37.84 -16.24 -12.87
C ALA A 175 -36.57 -16.05 -12.02
N ALA A 176 -36.70 -15.42 -10.86
CA ALA A 176 -35.55 -15.05 -10.01
C ALA A 176 -34.69 -16.25 -9.57
N ASN A 177 -35.33 -17.40 -9.33
CA ASN A 177 -34.62 -18.65 -9.04
C ASN A 177 -33.81 -19.15 -10.25
N VAL A 178 -34.30 -18.99 -11.48
CA VAL A 178 -33.57 -19.34 -12.70
C VAL A 178 -32.38 -18.40 -12.90
N ASP A 179 -32.58 -17.08 -12.71
CA ASP A 179 -31.50 -16.09 -12.77
C ASP A 179 -30.38 -16.39 -11.77
N ALA A 180 -30.73 -16.77 -10.54
CA ALA A 180 -29.76 -17.12 -9.53
C ALA A 180 -28.91 -18.35 -9.93
N VAL A 181 -29.54 -19.38 -10.50
CA VAL A 181 -28.83 -20.58 -10.96
C VAL A 181 -27.93 -20.27 -12.15
N LEU A 182 -28.42 -19.55 -13.16
CA LEU A 182 -27.62 -19.17 -14.34
C LEU A 182 -26.48 -18.20 -13.99
N GLY A 183 -26.65 -17.35 -12.97
CA GLY A 183 -25.58 -16.50 -12.47
C GLY A 183 -24.44 -17.28 -11.79
N ARG A 184 -24.73 -18.47 -11.25
CA ARG A 184 -23.74 -19.35 -10.61
C ARG A 184 -23.17 -20.42 -11.55
N TYR A 185 -23.99 -20.92 -12.47
CA TYR A 185 -23.66 -21.98 -13.43
C TYR A 185 -24.10 -21.59 -14.85
N PRO A 186 -23.49 -20.56 -15.46
CA PRO A 186 -23.86 -20.13 -16.80
C PRO A 186 -23.48 -21.18 -17.86
N VAL A 187 -24.17 -21.17 -18.99
CA VAL A 187 -23.71 -21.88 -20.20
C VAL A 187 -22.51 -21.12 -20.76
N ARG A 188 -21.37 -21.80 -20.87
CA ARG A 188 -20.11 -21.20 -21.32
C ARG A 188 -19.62 -21.82 -22.62
N ASP A 189 -19.97 -21.21 -23.74
CA ASP A 189 -19.57 -21.70 -25.06
C ASP A 189 -18.21 -21.13 -25.48
N LEU A 190 -17.35 -21.97 -26.04
CA LEU A 190 -16.07 -21.58 -26.63
C LEU A 190 -15.09 -20.91 -25.64
N VAL A 191 -15.08 -21.39 -24.39
CA VAL A 191 -14.24 -20.85 -23.30
C VAL A 191 -12.79 -20.67 -23.76
N THR A 192 -12.30 -19.44 -23.63
CA THR A 192 -10.92 -19.05 -23.89
C THR A 192 -10.33 -18.47 -22.62
N ALA A 193 -9.15 -18.95 -22.23
CA ALA A 193 -8.43 -18.47 -21.05
C ALA A 193 -7.22 -17.62 -21.47
N SER A 194 -6.94 -16.55 -20.72
CA SER A 194 -5.66 -15.83 -20.84
C SER A 194 -4.51 -16.64 -20.27
N GLU A 195 -3.28 -16.22 -20.57
CA GLU A 195 -2.11 -16.67 -19.81
C GLU A 195 -2.25 -16.30 -18.32
N PRO A 196 -1.77 -17.14 -17.39
CA PRO A 196 -1.73 -16.81 -15.97
C PRO A 196 -0.74 -15.68 -15.69
N LEU A 197 -1.17 -14.68 -14.92
CA LEU A 197 -0.31 -13.62 -14.40
C LEU A 197 0.06 -13.89 -12.94
N PRO A 198 1.32 -13.64 -12.54
CA PRO A 198 1.78 -13.86 -11.17
C PRO A 198 1.29 -12.76 -10.22
N LEU A 199 0.94 -13.17 -8.99
CA LEU A 199 0.56 -12.31 -7.88
C LEU A 199 1.35 -12.72 -6.63
N LEU A 200 2.07 -11.80 -6.01
CA LEU A 200 2.74 -12.00 -4.73
C LEU A 200 1.87 -11.41 -3.62
N VAL A 201 1.45 -12.27 -2.67
CA VAL A 201 0.63 -11.88 -1.52
C VAL A 201 1.48 -11.96 -0.27
N GLU A 202 1.62 -10.84 0.43
CA GLU A 202 2.50 -10.71 1.59
C GLU A 202 1.68 -10.42 2.86
N ARG A 203 2.35 -10.41 4.03
CA ARG A 203 1.72 -10.09 5.31
C ARG A 203 1.17 -8.66 5.35
N GLU A 204 0.19 -8.41 6.21
CA GLU A 204 -0.51 -7.12 6.32
C GLU A 204 0.43 -5.93 6.51
N ARG A 205 1.48 -6.08 7.33
CA ARG A 205 2.46 -5.02 7.63
C ARG A 205 3.17 -4.47 6.41
N ALA A 206 3.27 -5.25 5.33
CA ALA A 206 3.84 -4.77 4.07
C ALA A 206 3.03 -3.59 3.50
N LEU A 207 1.72 -3.55 3.74
CA LEU A 207 0.85 -2.46 3.32
C LEU A 207 0.48 -1.50 4.46
N TYR A 208 0.14 -2.00 5.64
CA TYR A 208 -0.44 -1.22 6.73
C TYR A 208 0.45 -1.20 7.99
N GLY A 209 0.82 0.00 8.43
CA GLY A 209 1.50 0.19 9.71
C GLY A 209 1.89 1.64 10.00
N ALA A 210 2.03 1.96 11.27
CA ALA A 210 2.56 3.24 11.72
C ALA A 210 4.02 3.08 12.18
N TRP A 211 4.92 3.91 11.63
CA TRP A 211 6.37 3.85 11.85
C TRP A 211 6.87 5.00 12.73
N TYR A 212 7.79 4.70 13.64
CA TYR A 212 8.44 5.69 14.49
C TYR A 212 9.95 5.55 14.42
N GLU A 213 10.64 6.59 13.97
CA GLU A 213 12.10 6.65 13.91
C GLU A 213 12.65 7.42 15.11
N PHE A 214 13.63 6.85 15.81
CA PHE A 214 14.39 7.57 16.85
C PHE A 214 15.82 7.04 17.00
N PHE A 215 16.70 7.84 17.60
CA PHE A 215 18.10 7.47 17.84
C PHE A 215 18.28 6.94 19.26
N PRO A 216 18.63 5.65 19.46
CA PRO A 216 18.86 5.11 20.80
C PRO A 216 19.91 5.88 21.60
N ARG A 217 20.95 6.39 20.94
CA ARG A 217 22.02 7.17 21.57
C ARG A 217 21.55 8.48 22.22
N SER A 218 20.40 9.02 21.82
CA SER A 218 19.87 10.26 22.40
C SER A 218 19.02 10.05 23.65
N GLU A 219 18.62 8.81 23.93
CA GLU A 219 17.83 8.44 25.12
C GLU A 219 18.77 8.03 26.27
N GLY A 220 19.72 8.90 26.62
CA GLY A 220 20.69 8.70 27.69
C GLY A 220 20.23 9.21 29.06
N THR A 221 21.18 9.36 29.98
CA THR A 221 20.96 9.98 31.31
C THR A 221 21.84 11.23 31.48
N PRO A 222 21.61 12.06 32.50
CA PRO A 222 22.51 13.18 32.80
C PRO A 222 23.97 12.74 33.05
N GLU A 223 24.18 11.59 33.67
CA GLU A 223 25.50 11.04 33.99
C GLU A 223 26.16 10.34 32.80
N ARG A 224 25.35 9.73 31.93
CA ARG A 224 25.80 9.09 30.69
C ARG A 224 24.96 9.61 29.52
N PRO A 225 25.37 10.74 28.90
CA PRO A 225 24.56 11.38 27.87
C PRO A 225 24.27 10.50 26.65
N HIS A 226 25.23 9.64 26.27
CA HIS A 226 25.03 8.63 25.23
C HIS A 226 24.20 7.47 25.76
N GLY A 227 22.99 7.30 25.22
CA GLY A 227 22.08 6.21 25.57
C GLY A 227 22.60 4.83 25.20
N THR A 228 22.10 3.82 25.90
CA THR A 228 22.27 2.39 25.60
C THR A 228 20.95 1.82 25.09
N PHE A 229 20.95 0.57 24.61
CA PHE A 229 19.70 -0.13 24.34
C PHE A 229 18.80 -0.24 25.58
N GLU A 230 19.38 -0.41 26.77
CA GLU A 230 18.61 -0.45 28.02
C GLU A 230 17.92 0.89 28.33
N THR A 231 18.62 2.01 28.16
CA THR A 231 18.01 3.33 28.41
C THR A 231 17.03 3.71 27.29
N ALA A 232 17.35 3.41 26.03
CA ALA A 232 16.47 3.62 24.88
C ALA A 232 15.18 2.79 24.97
N ALA A 233 15.22 1.59 25.56
CA ALA A 233 14.03 0.76 25.78
C ALA A 233 12.96 1.47 26.63
N ARG A 234 13.33 2.48 27.43
CA ARG A 234 12.40 3.30 28.23
C ARG A 234 11.49 4.16 27.37
N ARG A 235 11.86 4.44 26.11
CA ARG A 235 11.02 5.19 25.17
C ARG A 235 9.95 4.33 24.50
N LEU A 236 10.16 3.01 24.39
CA LEU A 236 9.24 2.09 23.73
C LEU A 236 7.79 2.12 24.25
N PRO A 237 7.52 2.19 25.58
CA PRO A 237 6.15 2.30 26.09
C PRO A 237 5.41 3.53 25.58
N ALA A 238 6.08 4.68 25.50
CA ALA A 238 5.48 5.91 24.99
C ALA A 238 5.21 5.83 23.47
N ILE A 239 6.11 5.20 22.71
CA ILE A 239 5.94 4.95 21.27
C ILE A 239 4.74 4.02 21.04
N ALA A 240 4.63 2.93 21.80
CA ALA A 240 3.49 2.02 21.73
C ALA A 240 2.17 2.71 22.13
N ALA A 241 2.20 3.57 23.16
CA ALA A 241 1.04 4.35 23.59
C ALA A 241 0.57 5.35 22.54
N MET A 242 1.47 5.86 21.69
CA MET A 242 1.12 6.64 20.50
C MET A 242 0.47 5.82 19.38
N GLY A 243 0.39 4.49 19.53
CA GLY A 243 -0.24 3.60 18.56
C GLY A 243 0.64 3.29 17.34
N PHE A 244 1.96 3.45 17.46
CA PHE A 244 2.90 2.96 16.45
C PHE A 244 3.00 1.44 16.50
N ASP A 245 3.45 0.87 15.37
CA ASP A 245 3.61 -0.58 15.22
C ASP A 245 5.04 -0.97 14.85
N VAL A 246 5.81 -0.06 14.24
CA VAL A 246 7.19 -0.29 13.81
C VAL A 246 8.08 0.79 14.41
N VAL A 247 9.19 0.36 15.01
CA VAL A 247 10.27 1.25 15.46
C VAL A 247 11.44 1.11 14.50
N TYR A 248 11.74 2.19 13.79
CA TYR A 248 12.88 2.27 12.89
C TYR A 248 14.08 2.87 13.64
N LEU A 249 15.19 2.13 13.66
CA LEU A 249 16.45 2.60 14.22
C LEU A 249 17.42 2.96 13.09
N PRO A 250 18.07 4.14 13.15
CA PRO A 250 19.29 4.41 12.40
C PRO A 250 20.36 3.34 12.66
N PRO A 251 21.46 3.28 11.87
CA PRO A 251 22.49 2.28 12.06
C PRO A 251 22.98 2.18 13.51
N ILE A 252 23.03 0.94 14.03
CA ILE A 252 23.39 0.65 15.43
C ILE A 252 24.83 0.13 15.57
N HIS A 253 25.62 0.27 14.51
CA HIS A 253 26.97 -0.28 14.37
C HIS A 253 28.04 0.70 14.85
N PRO A 254 29.28 0.23 15.09
CA PRO A 254 30.42 1.12 15.36
C PRO A 254 30.57 2.21 14.28
N ILE A 255 30.97 3.42 14.69
CA ILE A 255 31.08 4.61 13.82
C ILE A 255 32.54 4.98 13.61
N GLY A 256 32.93 5.19 12.35
CA GLY A 256 34.29 5.58 11.96
C GLY A 256 34.78 6.87 12.62
N THR A 257 36.10 6.98 12.79
CA THR A 257 36.80 8.14 13.33
C THR A 257 37.43 8.99 12.22
N THR A 258 37.93 8.34 11.16
CA THR A 258 38.56 9.00 10.02
C THR A 258 37.53 9.82 9.25
N PHE A 259 37.81 11.12 9.08
CA PHE A 259 36.91 12.11 8.46
C PHE A 259 35.53 12.25 9.12
N ARG A 260 35.39 11.82 10.39
CA ARG A 260 34.15 11.94 11.15
C ARG A 260 33.62 13.38 11.12
N LYS A 261 32.33 13.52 10.81
CA LYS A 261 31.62 14.80 10.85
C LYS A 261 31.33 15.23 12.30
N GLY A 262 31.47 16.53 12.56
CA GLY A 262 31.05 17.14 13.82
C GLY A 262 29.63 17.74 13.73
N PRO A 263 29.16 18.38 14.82
CA PRO A 263 27.85 19.04 14.92
C PRO A 263 27.57 19.96 13.73
N ASN A 264 26.30 19.99 13.29
CA ASN A 264 25.87 20.77 12.11
C ASN A 264 26.64 20.44 10.81
N ASN A 265 27.04 19.17 10.65
CA ASN A 265 27.73 18.66 9.46
C ASN A 265 29.08 19.34 9.18
N THR A 266 29.80 19.76 10.22
CA THR A 266 31.17 20.28 10.09
C THR A 266 32.12 19.16 9.64
N LEU A 267 33.15 19.54 8.87
CA LEU A 267 34.09 18.57 8.27
C LEU A 267 35.07 17.94 9.26
N SER A 268 35.14 18.45 10.49
CA SER A 268 36.08 17.99 11.50
C SER A 268 35.36 17.86 12.83
N ALA A 269 35.31 16.64 13.34
CA ALA A 269 34.83 16.32 14.67
C ALA A 269 35.81 16.77 15.76
N GLY A 270 35.28 17.29 16.86
CA GLY A 270 35.96 17.41 18.13
C GLY A 270 36.11 16.04 18.83
N PRO A 271 36.84 15.98 19.96
CA PRO A 271 37.15 14.73 20.64
C PRO A 271 35.92 13.99 21.18
N ASP A 272 34.86 14.71 21.54
CA ASP A 272 33.64 14.17 22.13
C ASP A 272 32.48 14.04 21.11
N ASP A 273 32.72 14.35 19.84
CA ASP A 273 31.69 14.31 18.82
C ASP A 273 31.39 12.87 18.38
N VAL A 274 30.10 12.52 18.46
CA VAL A 274 29.59 11.15 18.23
C VAL A 274 29.52 10.75 16.75
N GLY A 275 29.69 11.69 15.83
CA GLY A 275 29.65 11.42 14.40
C GLY A 275 28.28 10.97 13.88
N VAL A 276 28.29 10.41 12.68
CA VAL A 276 27.10 10.02 11.91
C VAL A 276 26.93 8.51 11.95
N PRO A 277 25.77 7.96 12.37
CA PRO A 277 25.56 6.50 12.41
C PRO A 277 25.77 5.79 11.07
N TRP A 278 25.46 6.46 9.96
CA TRP A 278 25.67 5.95 8.60
C TRP A 278 27.14 5.86 8.16
N ALA A 279 28.10 6.41 8.92
CA ALA A 279 29.54 6.19 8.73
C ALA A 279 29.97 4.87 9.41
N ILE A 280 29.39 3.77 8.93
CA ILE A 280 29.47 2.44 9.52
C ILE A 280 30.88 1.87 9.42
N GLY A 281 31.42 1.41 10.54
CA GLY A 281 32.65 0.64 10.60
C GLY A 281 33.75 1.33 11.39
N SER A 282 34.42 0.55 12.21
CA SER A 282 35.62 0.93 12.93
C SER A 282 36.44 -0.35 13.21
N PRO A 283 37.60 -0.26 13.89
CA PRO A 283 38.28 -1.45 14.39
C PRO A 283 37.42 -2.31 15.34
N GLU A 284 36.38 -1.75 15.96
CA GLU A 284 35.47 -2.48 16.84
C GLU A 284 34.46 -3.36 16.09
N GLY A 285 34.24 -3.14 14.79
CA GLY A 285 33.35 -3.98 13.99
C GLY A 285 32.72 -3.27 12.78
N GLY A 286 31.90 -4.03 12.04
CA GLY A 286 31.17 -3.55 10.85
C GLY A 286 29.66 -3.71 10.98
N HIS A 287 29.01 -4.07 9.88
CA HIS A 287 27.55 -4.21 9.76
C HIS A 287 26.93 -5.33 10.60
N ASP A 288 27.72 -6.22 11.19
CA ASP A 288 27.30 -7.32 12.07
C ASP A 288 27.74 -7.10 13.53
N ALA A 289 28.16 -5.88 13.87
CA ALA A 289 28.53 -5.49 15.22
C ALA A 289 27.57 -4.44 15.80
N VAL A 290 27.48 -4.41 17.12
CA VAL A 290 26.79 -3.37 17.89
C VAL A 290 27.79 -2.29 18.29
N HIS A 291 27.40 -1.02 18.21
CA HIS A 291 28.20 0.10 18.69
C HIS A 291 28.51 -0.08 20.19
N PRO A 292 29.78 -0.03 20.64
CA PRO A 292 30.13 -0.32 22.03
C PRO A 292 29.38 0.54 23.06
N ASP A 293 29.17 1.81 22.77
CA ASP A 293 28.42 2.70 23.66
C ASP A 293 26.91 2.41 23.74
N LEU A 294 26.33 1.68 22.77
CA LEU A 294 24.95 1.21 22.83
C LEU A 294 24.79 -0.05 23.70
N GLY A 295 25.88 -0.81 23.90
CA GLY A 295 25.90 -2.04 24.68
C GLY A 295 26.35 -3.25 23.86
N THR A 296 25.79 -4.41 24.20
CA THR A 296 26.08 -5.71 23.60
C THR A 296 24.97 -6.20 22.68
N ILE A 297 25.20 -7.30 21.94
CA ILE A 297 24.13 -7.94 21.18
C ILE A 297 23.03 -8.50 22.10
N GLU A 298 23.37 -8.91 23.32
CA GLU A 298 22.39 -9.34 24.32
C GLU A 298 21.53 -8.17 24.83
N ASP A 299 22.08 -6.95 24.88
CA ASP A 299 21.30 -5.74 25.15
C ASP A 299 20.33 -5.43 24.01
N PHE A 300 20.76 -5.64 22.77
CA PHE A 300 19.88 -5.52 21.59
C PHE A 300 18.75 -6.55 21.62
N ASP A 301 19.04 -7.81 21.95
CA ASP A 301 18.02 -8.85 22.09
C ASP A 301 16.98 -8.51 23.16
N ARG A 302 17.42 -7.93 24.29
CA ARG A 302 16.52 -7.40 25.32
C ARG A 302 15.65 -6.25 24.80
N PHE A 303 16.22 -5.34 24.02
CA PHE A 303 15.47 -4.25 23.39
C PHE A 303 14.42 -4.75 22.41
N VAL A 304 14.78 -5.68 21.52
CA VAL A 304 13.85 -6.32 20.56
C VAL A 304 12.75 -7.08 21.30
N THR A 305 13.11 -7.83 22.35
CA THR A 305 12.12 -8.53 23.19
C THR A 305 11.15 -7.55 23.83
N ARG A 306 11.66 -6.44 24.39
CA ARG A 306 10.81 -5.41 25.00
C ARG A 306 9.89 -4.73 23.99
N ALA A 307 10.36 -4.46 22.77
CA ALA A 307 9.55 -3.93 21.69
C ALA A 307 8.40 -4.90 21.35
N LYS A 308 8.71 -6.19 21.20
CA LYS A 308 7.73 -7.24 20.90
C LYS A 308 6.65 -7.37 21.99
N GLU A 309 7.01 -7.29 23.27
CA GLU A 309 6.05 -7.28 24.38
C GLU A 309 5.03 -6.13 24.29
N LEU A 310 5.43 -5.02 23.67
CA LEU A 310 4.61 -3.83 23.46
C LEU A 310 3.89 -3.83 22.10
N GLY A 311 4.02 -4.90 21.31
CA GLY A 311 3.44 -5.01 19.98
C GLY A 311 4.18 -4.20 18.90
N LEU A 312 5.45 -3.85 19.14
CA LEU A 312 6.31 -3.13 18.21
C LEU A 312 7.26 -4.09 17.48
N GLU A 313 7.36 -3.96 16.15
CA GLU A 313 8.39 -4.59 15.32
C GLU A 313 9.59 -3.66 15.18
N ILE A 314 10.81 -4.20 15.21
CA ILE A 314 12.02 -3.42 14.96
C ILE A 314 12.34 -3.45 13.46
N ALA A 315 12.52 -2.26 12.88
CA ALA A 315 13.14 -2.05 11.59
C ALA A 315 14.56 -1.51 11.77
N LEU A 316 15.56 -2.18 11.21
CA LEU A 316 16.93 -1.66 11.20
C LEU A 316 17.25 -0.97 9.88
N ASP A 317 18.01 0.13 9.96
CA ASP A 317 18.68 0.69 8.78
C ASP A 317 19.67 -0.34 8.20
N PHE A 318 19.65 -0.48 6.88
CA PHE A 318 20.66 -1.22 6.13
C PHE A 318 21.28 -0.29 5.09
N ALA A 319 22.38 0.36 5.47
CA ALA A 319 23.18 1.20 4.60
C ALA A 319 24.42 0.46 4.10
N LEU A 320 24.36 -0.05 2.87
CA LEU A 320 25.47 -0.75 2.24
C LEU A 320 26.57 0.24 1.78
N GLN A 321 27.39 0.66 2.73
CA GLN A 321 28.50 1.61 2.58
C GLN A 321 29.43 1.50 3.79
N CYS A 322 30.61 2.13 3.74
CA CYS A 322 31.62 1.95 4.78
C CYS A 322 32.25 3.28 5.17
N SER A 323 32.55 3.48 6.44
CA SER A 323 33.55 4.47 6.84
C SER A 323 34.95 4.05 6.32
N PRO A 324 35.93 4.96 6.27
CA PRO A 324 37.31 4.61 5.95
C PRO A 324 37.94 3.58 6.91
N ASP A 325 37.40 3.47 8.13
CA ASP A 325 37.90 2.58 9.18
C ASP A 325 37.21 1.21 9.18
N HIS A 326 36.23 0.98 8.29
CA HIS A 326 35.50 -0.28 8.22
C HIS A 326 36.45 -1.45 7.86
N PRO A 327 36.32 -2.63 8.50
CA PRO A 327 37.21 -3.77 8.23
C PRO A 327 37.28 -4.19 6.76
N TRP A 328 36.20 -4.04 6.00
CA TRP A 328 36.17 -4.33 4.56
C TRP A 328 37.14 -3.48 3.74
N VAL A 329 37.47 -2.26 4.14
CA VAL A 329 38.41 -1.40 3.37
C VAL A 329 39.78 -2.07 3.25
N SER A 330 40.21 -2.82 4.27
CA SER A 330 41.47 -3.58 4.25
C SER A 330 41.29 -5.03 3.81
N LYS A 331 40.17 -5.68 4.16
CA LYS A 331 39.93 -7.10 3.89
C LYS A 331 39.41 -7.39 2.47
N HIS A 332 38.69 -6.43 1.89
CA HIS A 332 38.01 -6.51 0.60
C HIS A 332 38.22 -5.23 -0.22
N PRO A 333 39.47 -4.84 -0.54
CA PRO A 333 39.74 -3.63 -1.32
C PRO A 333 39.03 -3.65 -2.70
N GLU A 334 38.79 -4.84 -3.26
CA GLU A 334 38.05 -5.03 -4.51
C GLU A 334 36.59 -4.54 -4.46
N TRP A 335 36.00 -4.39 -3.27
CA TRP A 335 34.66 -3.83 -3.10
C TRP A 335 34.61 -2.30 -3.16
N PHE A 336 35.73 -1.65 -3.45
CA PHE A 336 35.83 -0.19 -3.56
C PHE A 336 36.48 0.22 -4.88
N HIS A 337 36.07 1.38 -5.40
CA HIS A 337 36.73 1.96 -6.56
C HIS A 337 37.95 2.78 -6.12
N HIS A 338 39.14 2.23 -6.37
CA HIS A 338 40.40 2.92 -6.13
C HIS A 338 40.77 3.83 -7.31
N ARG A 339 41.15 5.07 -6.97
CA ARG A 339 41.74 6.03 -7.90
C ARG A 339 43.18 5.61 -8.25
N PRO A 340 43.79 6.20 -9.29
CA PRO A 340 45.15 5.84 -9.71
C PRO A 340 46.24 6.01 -8.63
N ASP A 341 46.01 6.86 -7.62
CA ASP A 341 46.90 7.06 -6.47
C ASP A 341 46.63 6.09 -5.31
N GLY A 342 45.69 5.16 -5.47
CA GLY A 342 45.27 4.18 -4.47
C GLY A 342 44.19 4.68 -3.52
N THR A 343 43.82 5.97 -3.55
CA THR A 343 42.76 6.53 -2.68
C THR A 343 41.36 6.12 -3.14
N ILE A 344 40.40 6.08 -2.21
CA ILE A 344 38.98 5.85 -2.51
C ILE A 344 38.26 7.19 -2.45
N ALA A 345 37.46 7.52 -3.48
CA ALA A 345 36.64 8.72 -3.46
C ALA A 345 35.49 8.55 -2.47
N TYR A 346 35.20 9.60 -1.69
CA TYR A 346 34.08 9.58 -0.75
C TYR A 346 32.73 9.63 -1.50
N ALA A 347 31.66 9.20 -0.83
CA ALA A 347 30.34 9.13 -1.42
C ALA A 347 29.73 10.53 -1.64
N GLU A 348 28.98 10.69 -2.72
CA GLU A 348 28.24 11.93 -3.03
C GLU A 348 26.82 11.58 -3.50
N ASN A 349 25.84 12.37 -3.06
CA ASN A 349 24.50 12.41 -3.65
C ASN A 349 24.21 13.88 -4.01
N PRO A 350 24.67 14.35 -5.18
CA PRO A 350 24.76 15.78 -5.48
C PRO A 350 23.45 16.54 -5.20
N PRO A 351 23.51 17.66 -4.45
CA PRO A 351 24.72 18.39 -4.02
C PRO A 351 25.35 17.91 -2.69
N LYS A 352 24.80 16.89 -2.01
CA LYS A 352 25.31 16.39 -0.72
C LYS A 352 26.63 15.62 -0.89
N LYS A 353 27.57 15.85 0.04
CA LYS A 353 28.89 15.18 0.11
C LYS A 353 29.06 14.48 1.45
N TYR A 354 29.55 13.24 1.41
CA TYR A 354 29.70 12.37 2.58
C TYR A 354 31.16 11.96 2.73
N GLN A 355 32.02 12.90 3.17
CA GLN A 355 33.47 12.69 3.31
C GLN A 355 33.86 11.57 4.28
N ASP A 356 32.96 11.22 5.19
CA ASP A 356 33.05 10.19 6.20
C ASP A 356 32.69 8.78 5.69
N ILE A 357 32.31 8.63 4.42
CA ILE A 357 31.79 7.38 3.84
C ILE A 357 32.41 7.10 2.47
N TYR A 358 32.73 5.82 2.24
CA TYR A 358 33.10 5.23 0.95
C TYR A 358 31.93 4.41 0.36
N PRO A 359 31.60 4.62 -0.93
CA PRO A 359 30.60 3.82 -1.62
C PRO A 359 31.17 2.45 -2.03
N ILE A 360 30.30 1.44 -2.08
CA ILE A 360 30.66 0.11 -2.57
C ILE A 360 30.68 0.08 -4.11
N ALA A 361 31.70 -0.55 -4.68
CA ALA A 361 31.81 -0.88 -6.10
C ALA A 361 31.43 -2.36 -6.32
N PHE A 362 30.47 -2.61 -7.19
CA PHE A 362 29.83 -3.92 -7.31
C PHE A 362 30.39 -4.80 -8.44
N ASP A 363 31.09 -4.21 -9.40
CA ASP A 363 31.39 -4.88 -10.67
C ASP A 363 32.59 -5.83 -10.59
N ALA A 364 33.43 -5.71 -9.56
CA ALA A 364 34.58 -6.60 -9.36
C ALA A 364 34.18 -7.93 -8.70
N ASP A 365 33.26 -7.91 -7.72
CA ASP A 365 32.84 -9.08 -6.94
C ASP A 365 31.36 -8.96 -6.48
N MET A 366 30.44 -8.95 -7.45
CA MET A 366 29.01 -8.91 -7.18
C MET A 366 28.53 -10.09 -6.33
N ASP A 367 29.05 -11.30 -6.59
CA ASP A 367 28.57 -12.51 -5.92
C ASP A 367 29.07 -12.59 -4.46
N GLY A 368 30.29 -12.12 -4.18
CA GLY A 368 30.78 -11.95 -2.81
C GLY A 368 29.97 -10.91 -2.03
N LEU A 369 29.67 -9.76 -2.63
CA LEU A 369 28.80 -8.73 -2.02
C LEU A 369 27.39 -9.25 -1.73
N VAL A 370 26.78 -10.00 -2.66
CA VAL A 370 25.48 -10.64 -2.43
C VAL A 370 25.58 -11.63 -1.28
N THR A 371 26.60 -12.49 -1.26
CA THR A 371 26.79 -13.51 -0.21
C THR A 371 26.94 -12.87 1.17
N GLU A 372 27.77 -11.85 1.28
CA GLU A 372 28.02 -11.15 2.55
C GLU A 372 26.80 -10.36 3.02
N THR A 373 26.09 -9.69 2.09
CA THR A 373 24.84 -8.99 2.40
C THR A 373 23.78 -9.94 2.94
N LEU A 374 23.63 -11.11 2.31
CA LEU A 374 22.71 -12.14 2.79
C LEU A 374 23.10 -12.67 4.17
N ARG A 375 24.40 -12.82 4.46
CA ARG A 375 24.89 -13.20 5.79
C ARG A 375 24.52 -12.16 6.84
N ILE A 376 24.75 -10.86 6.57
CA ILE A 376 24.43 -9.76 7.49
C ILE A 376 22.93 -9.68 7.76
N LEU A 377 22.09 -9.69 6.71
CA LEU A 377 20.64 -9.65 6.87
C LEU A 377 20.16 -10.84 7.71
N ARG A 378 20.65 -12.06 7.42
CA ARG A 378 20.31 -13.26 8.19
C ARG A 378 20.80 -13.22 9.64
N HIS A 379 21.93 -12.58 9.91
CA HIS A 379 22.41 -12.37 11.27
C HIS A 379 21.37 -11.57 12.07
N TRP A 380 20.96 -10.39 11.59
CA TRP A 380 19.96 -9.56 12.29
C TRP A 380 18.56 -10.20 12.32
N MET A 381 18.20 -10.96 11.29
CA MET A 381 16.99 -11.80 11.31
C MET A 381 17.02 -12.84 12.43
N GLY A 382 18.19 -13.41 12.74
CA GLY A 382 18.41 -14.29 13.88
C GLY A 382 18.18 -13.62 15.23
N HIS A 383 18.34 -12.30 15.29
CA HIS A 383 18.06 -11.45 16.46
C HIS A 383 16.65 -10.81 16.41
N GLY A 384 15.75 -11.34 15.58
CA GLY A 384 14.33 -10.95 15.56
C GLY A 384 13.97 -9.78 14.66
N VAL A 385 14.92 -9.23 13.88
CA VAL A 385 14.65 -8.14 12.93
C VAL A 385 14.03 -8.69 11.65
N ARG A 386 12.78 -8.31 11.36
CA ARG A 386 12.03 -8.76 10.16
C ARG A 386 11.70 -7.62 9.21
N ILE A 387 12.24 -6.43 9.45
CA ILE A 387 12.04 -5.25 8.61
C ILE A 387 13.39 -4.55 8.43
N PHE A 388 13.75 -4.22 7.20
CA PHE A 388 14.96 -3.48 6.87
C PHE A 388 14.60 -2.21 6.10
N ARG A 389 14.95 -1.05 6.65
CA ARG A 389 14.93 0.22 5.92
C ARG A 389 16.24 0.31 5.16
N VAL A 390 16.20 0.15 3.84
CA VAL A 390 17.40 0.14 3.01
C VAL A 390 17.72 1.57 2.59
N ASP A 391 18.93 2.02 2.94
CA ASP A 391 19.42 3.36 2.66
C ASP A 391 19.87 3.53 1.20
N ASN A 392 19.35 4.58 0.56
CA ASN A 392 19.72 5.00 -0.78
C ASN A 392 19.89 3.82 -1.79
N PRO A 393 18.93 2.88 -1.91
CA PRO A 393 19.11 1.67 -2.74
C PRO A 393 19.33 2.00 -4.21
N HIS A 394 18.87 3.17 -4.67
CA HIS A 394 19.04 3.68 -6.02
C HIS A 394 20.51 4.03 -6.40
N THR A 395 21.41 4.08 -5.41
CA THR A 395 22.86 4.26 -5.63
C THR A 395 23.60 2.93 -5.79
N LYS A 396 22.90 1.80 -5.64
CA LYS A 396 23.41 0.44 -5.81
C LYS A 396 22.71 -0.20 -7.03
N PRO A 397 23.31 -1.20 -7.69
CA PRO A 397 22.71 -1.81 -8.87
C PRO A 397 21.32 -2.40 -8.58
N VAL A 398 20.33 -2.12 -9.43
CA VAL A 398 18.96 -2.65 -9.28
C VAL A 398 18.94 -4.19 -9.21
N VAL A 399 19.76 -4.83 -10.04
CA VAL A 399 19.90 -6.30 -10.09
C VAL A 399 20.45 -6.89 -8.80
N PHE A 400 21.29 -6.15 -8.07
CA PHE A 400 21.81 -6.58 -6.78
C PHE A 400 20.66 -6.74 -5.79
N TRP A 401 19.81 -5.72 -5.65
CA TRP A 401 18.64 -5.78 -4.78
C TRP A 401 17.64 -6.86 -5.19
N GLN A 402 17.43 -7.04 -6.50
CA GLN A 402 16.56 -8.11 -7.00
C GLN A 402 17.04 -9.49 -6.52
N ARG A 403 18.35 -9.75 -6.58
CA ARG A 403 18.95 -11.01 -6.10
C ARG A 403 18.84 -11.15 -4.59
N VAL A 404 19.20 -10.11 -3.84
CA VAL A 404 19.20 -10.13 -2.36
C VAL A 404 17.78 -10.36 -1.82
N ILE A 405 16.80 -9.59 -2.28
CA ILE A 405 15.41 -9.69 -1.80
C ILE A 405 14.82 -11.04 -2.17
N ALA A 406 15.03 -11.51 -3.40
CA ALA A 406 14.54 -12.82 -3.83
C ALA A 406 15.14 -13.97 -2.99
N ASP A 407 16.43 -13.90 -2.63
CA ASP A 407 17.05 -14.95 -1.83
C ASP A 407 16.55 -14.95 -0.37
N ILE A 408 16.43 -13.78 0.25
CA ILE A 408 15.85 -13.67 1.61
C ILE A 408 14.40 -14.13 1.62
N ASN A 409 13.54 -13.59 0.76
CA ASN A 409 12.11 -13.93 0.79
C ASN A 409 11.79 -15.35 0.33
N ARG A 410 12.73 -16.04 -0.34
CA ARG A 410 12.58 -17.47 -0.67
C ARG A 410 12.59 -18.34 0.60
N THR A 411 13.35 -17.98 1.64
CA THR A 411 13.38 -18.70 2.91
C THR A 411 12.50 -18.04 3.97
N ASP A 412 12.38 -16.72 3.92
CA ASP A 412 11.80 -15.87 4.94
C ASP A 412 10.87 -14.81 4.28
N PRO A 413 9.71 -15.24 3.73
CA PRO A 413 8.83 -14.37 2.96
C PRO A 413 8.14 -13.26 3.79
N ASP A 414 8.21 -13.33 5.11
CA ASP A 414 7.69 -12.29 6.01
C ASP A 414 8.62 -11.08 6.15
N VAL A 415 9.89 -11.17 5.70
CA VAL A 415 10.83 -10.03 5.77
C VAL A 415 10.41 -8.92 4.82
N ILE A 416 10.32 -7.69 5.35
CA ILE A 416 9.95 -6.49 4.61
C ILE A 416 11.18 -5.63 4.34
N PHE A 417 11.35 -5.19 3.09
CA PHE A 417 12.32 -4.18 2.70
C PHE A 417 11.61 -2.88 2.34
N LEU A 418 12.02 -1.77 2.99
CA LEU A 418 11.60 -0.41 2.67
C LEU A 418 12.71 0.29 1.88
N ALA A 419 12.42 0.72 0.65
CA ALA A 419 13.36 1.48 -0.18
C ALA A 419 13.33 2.97 0.14
N GLU A 420 14.42 3.52 0.68
CA GLU A 420 14.62 4.97 0.77
C GLU A 420 15.17 5.56 -0.53
N ALA A 421 14.31 5.65 -1.54
CA ALA A 421 14.70 6.12 -2.86
C ALA A 421 14.07 7.47 -3.21
N PHE A 422 14.66 8.57 -2.76
CA PHE A 422 14.31 9.91 -3.22
C PHE A 422 15.03 10.24 -4.54
N THR A 423 14.53 9.66 -5.63
CA THR A 423 15.15 9.76 -6.96
C THR A 423 14.09 9.95 -8.03
N ARG A 424 14.42 9.84 -9.32
CA ARG A 424 13.44 9.97 -10.41
C ARG A 424 12.41 8.82 -10.40
N PRO A 425 11.17 9.05 -10.91
CA PRO A 425 10.09 8.07 -10.82
C PRO A 425 10.44 6.69 -11.38
N ALA A 426 11.10 6.63 -12.54
CA ALA A 426 11.45 5.35 -13.18
C ALA A 426 12.26 4.42 -12.26
N MET A 427 13.24 4.96 -11.52
CA MET A 427 14.04 4.17 -10.59
C MET A 427 13.22 3.75 -9.36
N MET A 428 12.43 4.66 -8.79
CA MET A 428 11.55 4.34 -7.64
C MET A 428 10.57 3.21 -7.96
N HIS A 429 9.90 3.32 -9.10
CA HIS A 429 8.95 2.32 -9.58
C HIS A 429 9.66 1.00 -9.87
N THR A 430 10.84 1.02 -10.52
CA THR A 430 11.61 -0.20 -10.79
C THR A 430 12.01 -0.94 -9.51
N LEU A 431 12.49 -0.22 -8.48
CA LEU A 431 12.86 -0.84 -7.19
C LEU A 431 11.67 -1.55 -6.54
N ALA A 432 10.49 -0.92 -6.57
CA ALA A 432 9.26 -1.56 -6.08
C ALA A 432 8.93 -2.83 -6.89
N GLN A 433 9.00 -2.77 -8.23
CA GLN A 433 8.69 -3.89 -9.12
C GLN A 433 9.61 -5.10 -8.94
N ILE A 434 10.91 -4.88 -8.69
CA ILE A 434 11.90 -5.97 -8.58
C ILE A 434 11.88 -6.70 -7.23
N GLY A 435 11.24 -6.14 -6.19
CA GLY A 435 11.12 -6.83 -4.91
C GLY A 435 10.69 -5.99 -3.72
N PHE A 436 11.10 -4.71 -3.64
CA PHE A 436 10.88 -3.91 -2.42
C PHE A 436 9.41 -3.83 -2.00
N GLN A 437 9.13 -4.21 -0.75
CA GLN A 437 7.79 -4.29 -0.20
C GLN A 437 7.16 -2.91 -0.03
N GLN A 438 7.96 -1.95 0.42
CA GLN A 438 7.57 -0.56 0.63
C GLN A 438 8.56 0.40 -0.01
N SER A 439 8.08 1.62 -0.27
CA SER A 439 8.89 2.70 -0.82
C SER A 439 8.61 4.00 -0.08
N TYR A 440 9.67 4.75 0.24
CA TYR A 440 9.55 6.19 0.47
C TYR A 440 9.00 6.88 -0.79
N THR A 441 8.47 8.08 -0.62
CA THR A 441 7.64 8.76 -1.63
C THR A 441 7.97 10.25 -1.70
N TYR A 442 7.36 10.95 -2.66
CA TYR A 442 7.48 12.40 -2.74
C TYR A 442 6.53 13.15 -1.80
N PHE A 443 5.90 12.47 -0.84
CA PHE A 443 4.85 13.05 0.00
C PHE A 443 5.26 14.38 0.65
N THR A 444 6.48 14.48 1.19
CA THR A 444 7.02 15.69 1.83
C THR A 444 7.01 16.92 0.91
N TRP A 445 7.23 16.73 -0.39
CA TRP A 445 7.22 17.77 -1.43
C TRP A 445 5.90 17.83 -2.21
N ARG A 446 4.81 17.30 -1.65
CA ARG A 446 3.44 17.50 -2.16
C ARG A 446 2.66 18.19 -1.07
N THR A 447 2.51 19.50 -1.19
CA THR A 447 1.93 20.36 -0.15
C THR A 447 0.64 21.03 -0.57
N GLU A 448 0.47 21.28 -1.86
CA GLU A 448 -0.74 21.89 -2.42
C GLU A 448 -1.81 20.83 -2.76
N LYS A 449 -3.07 21.26 -2.87
CA LYS A 449 -4.21 20.37 -3.19
C LYS A 449 -4.01 19.63 -4.50
N GLN A 450 -3.57 20.32 -5.55
CA GLN A 450 -3.31 19.72 -6.86
C GLN A 450 -2.19 18.68 -6.78
N GLU A 451 -1.05 19.04 -6.18
CA GLU A 451 0.10 18.16 -5.98
C GLU A 451 -0.27 16.87 -5.24
N LEU A 452 -1.00 17.00 -4.13
CA LEU A 452 -1.49 15.85 -3.35
C LEU A 452 -2.46 15.00 -4.16
N THR A 453 -3.42 15.62 -4.84
CA THR A 453 -4.45 14.90 -5.63
C THR A 453 -3.82 14.11 -6.77
N GLU A 454 -2.93 14.73 -7.55
CA GLU A 454 -2.24 14.09 -8.67
C GLU A 454 -1.38 12.92 -8.19
N TYR A 455 -0.56 13.15 -7.17
CA TYR A 455 0.37 12.12 -6.69
C TYR A 455 -0.35 10.93 -6.04
N LEU A 456 -1.42 11.18 -5.28
CA LEU A 456 -2.19 10.09 -4.66
C LEU A 456 -3.09 9.38 -5.67
N THR A 457 -3.49 10.03 -6.76
CA THR A 457 -4.16 9.35 -7.89
C THR A 457 -3.20 8.39 -8.58
N GLU A 458 -1.92 8.76 -8.78
CA GLU A 458 -0.88 7.84 -9.28
C GLU A 458 -0.69 6.65 -8.32
N LEU A 459 -0.43 6.91 -7.04
CA LEU A 459 -0.09 5.88 -6.05
C LEU A 459 -1.25 4.92 -5.77
N SER A 460 -2.50 5.40 -5.76
CA SER A 460 -3.68 4.56 -5.53
C SER A 460 -4.25 3.91 -6.81
N GLY A 461 -3.75 4.32 -7.98
CA GLY A 461 -4.09 3.76 -9.29
C GLY A 461 -3.22 2.55 -9.65
N GLU A 462 -2.63 2.56 -10.84
CA GLU A 462 -1.87 1.42 -11.36
C GLU A 462 -0.61 1.11 -10.53
N ALA A 463 0.02 2.12 -9.94
CA ALA A 463 1.23 1.95 -9.14
C ALA A 463 1.01 1.06 -7.91
N ALA A 464 -0.21 1.05 -7.35
CA ALA A 464 -0.57 0.17 -6.22
C ALA A 464 -0.39 -1.32 -6.53
N ALA A 465 -0.35 -1.72 -7.82
CA ALA A 465 -0.07 -3.09 -8.22
C ALA A 465 1.36 -3.55 -7.91
N TYR A 466 2.29 -2.65 -7.55
CA TYR A 466 3.68 -3.02 -7.26
C TYR A 466 4.37 -2.16 -6.20
N MET A 467 3.89 -0.94 -5.93
CA MET A 467 4.48 -0.01 -4.96
C MET A 467 3.53 0.21 -3.77
N ARG A 468 4.06 0.12 -2.55
CA ARG A 468 3.34 0.43 -1.32
C ARG A 468 3.99 1.65 -0.64
N PRO A 469 3.30 2.79 -0.56
CA PRO A 469 3.89 4.03 -0.07
C PRO A 469 4.04 4.02 1.46
N ASN A 470 5.22 4.41 1.96
CA ASN A 470 5.45 4.75 3.35
C ASN A 470 5.56 6.27 3.49
N PHE A 471 4.53 6.92 4.05
CA PHE A 471 4.46 8.38 4.18
C PHE A 471 5.08 8.86 5.48
N PHE A 472 6.41 9.01 5.48
CA PHE A 472 7.08 9.76 6.53
C PHE A 472 6.74 11.26 6.42
N VAL A 473 6.28 11.86 7.51
CA VAL A 473 5.97 13.30 7.59
C VAL A 473 7.22 14.18 7.67
N ASN A 474 8.30 13.62 8.20
CA ASN A 474 9.64 14.16 8.28
C ASN A 474 10.65 13.01 8.33
N THR A 475 11.91 13.30 8.06
CA THR A 475 13.04 12.38 8.27
C THR A 475 14.21 13.19 8.84
N PRO A 476 15.28 12.57 9.37
CA PRO A 476 16.46 13.32 9.83
C PRO A 476 17.11 14.23 8.75
N ASP A 477 16.81 13.98 7.47
CA ASP A 477 17.28 14.71 6.30
C ASP A 477 16.26 15.69 5.71
N ILE A 478 14.98 15.58 6.09
CA ILE A 478 13.87 16.31 5.45
C ILE A 478 12.99 16.98 6.51
N LEU A 479 13.23 18.27 6.71
CA LEU A 479 12.34 19.24 7.33
C LEU A 479 11.86 20.20 6.23
N HIS A 480 10.74 19.89 5.60
CA HIS A 480 10.22 20.69 4.48
C HIS A 480 9.85 22.13 4.93
N ALA A 481 10.01 23.12 4.04
CA ALA A 481 9.72 24.53 4.32
C ALA A 481 8.28 24.77 4.84
N TYR A 482 7.33 23.94 4.41
CA TYR A 482 5.95 23.95 4.92
C TYR A 482 5.89 23.83 6.46
N LEU A 483 6.69 22.94 7.05
CA LEU A 483 6.77 22.76 8.50
C LEU A 483 7.53 23.91 9.19
N GLN A 484 8.57 24.44 8.51
CA GLN A 484 9.39 25.55 9.01
C GLN A 484 8.57 26.83 9.19
N HIS A 485 7.70 27.15 8.21
CA HIS A 485 6.92 28.38 8.20
C HIS A 485 5.51 28.23 8.77
N GLY A 486 4.95 27.02 8.78
CA GLY A 486 3.58 26.79 9.25
C GLY A 486 3.46 26.45 10.74
N HIS A 487 4.58 26.32 11.46
CA HIS A 487 4.63 25.99 12.90
C HIS A 487 3.73 24.78 13.25
N ARG A 488 3.27 24.68 14.50
CA ARG A 488 2.46 23.55 14.98
C ARG A 488 1.28 23.15 14.05
N PRO A 489 0.46 24.07 13.52
CA PRO A 489 -0.64 23.68 12.62
C PRO A 489 -0.19 22.93 11.37
N ALA A 490 0.98 23.25 10.81
CA ALA A 490 1.55 22.48 9.71
C ALA A 490 1.90 21.04 10.10
N PHE A 491 2.43 20.82 11.31
CA PHE A 491 2.69 19.46 11.80
C PHE A 491 1.38 18.69 12.00
N GLU A 492 0.33 19.35 12.50
CA GLU A 492 -0.96 18.74 12.72
C GLU A 492 -1.61 18.28 11.41
N VAL A 493 -1.69 19.15 10.39
CA VAL A 493 -2.28 18.78 9.10
C VAL A 493 -1.46 17.73 8.35
N ARG A 494 -0.12 17.82 8.37
CA ARG A 494 0.73 16.81 7.71
C ARG A 494 0.61 15.44 8.38
N ALA A 495 0.42 15.38 9.69
CA ALA A 495 0.13 14.13 10.40
C ALA A 495 -1.23 13.56 9.96
N VAL A 496 -2.28 14.38 9.91
CA VAL A 496 -3.60 13.95 9.42
C VAL A 496 -3.48 13.36 8.01
N LEU A 497 -2.92 14.13 7.07
CA LEU A 497 -2.79 13.72 5.66
C LEU A 497 -2.01 12.41 5.52
N ALA A 498 -0.87 12.27 6.20
CA ALA A 498 -0.07 11.04 6.13
C ALA A 498 -0.84 9.83 6.67
N ALA A 499 -1.46 10.01 7.83
CA ALA A 499 -2.20 8.98 8.55
C ALA A 499 -3.49 8.52 7.84
N THR A 500 -4.12 9.37 7.01
CA THR A 500 -5.40 9.01 6.36
C THR A 500 -5.24 8.71 4.87
N LEU A 501 -4.29 9.32 4.16
CA LEU A 501 -4.07 9.04 2.73
C LEU A 501 -3.39 7.67 2.52
N SER A 502 -2.34 7.37 3.28
CA SER A 502 -1.58 6.11 3.13
C SER A 502 -1.87 5.09 4.23
N PRO A 503 -2.00 3.80 3.91
CA PRO A 503 -2.04 2.74 4.92
C PRO A 503 -0.74 2.60 5.70
N THR A 504 0.40 3.05 5.17
CA THR A 504 1.65 3.13 5.93
C THR A 504 2.13 4.57 6.01
N TRP A 505 2.40 5.03 7.23
CA TRP A 505 2.92 6.36 7.51
C TRP A 505 3.97 6.31 8.63
N GLY A 506 4.80 7.35 8.73
CA GLY A 506 5.88 7.38 9.70
C GLY A 506 6.20 8.76 10.24
N VAL A 507 6.85 8.79 11.40
CA VAL A 507 7.30 10.00 12.09
C VAL A 507 8.72 9.81 12.57
N TYR A 508 9.58 10.82 12.39
CA TYR A 508 10.88 10.91 13.05
C TYR A 508 10.79 11.76 14.32
N SER A 509 11.31 11.22 15.42
CA SER A 509 11.26 11.78 16.77
C SER A 509 11.65 13.25 16.83
N GLY A 510 10.83 14.06 17.49
CA GLY A 510 10.94 15.52 17.53
C GLY A 510 9.85 16.22 16.70
N TYR A 511 9.25 15.51 15.75
CA TYR A 511 8.04 15.97 15.05
C TYR A 511 6.89 16.28 16.01
N GLU A 512 6.71 15.44 17.04
CA GLU A 512 5.65 15.60 18.02
C GLU A 512 5.85 16.84 18.89
N LEU A 513 7.09 17.36 18.95
CA LEU A 513 7.43 18.61 19.62
C LEU A 513 7.40 19.80 18.66
N CYS A 514 7.05 19.58 17.40
CA CYS A 514 7.06 20.55 16.32
C CYS A 514 8.46 21.19 16.14
N GLU A 515 9.53 20.42 16.30
CA GLU A 515 10.89 20.91 16.02
C GLU A 515 11.00 21.31 14.54
N ASN A 516 11.19 22.61 14.27
CA ASN A 516 11.08 23.14 12.91
C ASN A 516 12.16 24.18 12.53
N THR A 517 13.25 24.24 13.28
CA THR A 517 14.34 25.18 12.99
C THR A 517 15.30 24.57 11.95
N PRO A 518 15.41 25.13 10.74
CA PRO A 518 16.34 24.65 9.73
C PRO A 518 17.77 25.10 10.03
N LEU A 519 18.77 24.39 9.50
CA LEU A 519 20.19 24.75 9.58
C LEU A 519 20.46 26.18 9.06
N ARG A 520 19.73 26.56 8.02
CA ARG A 520 19.73 27.90 7.41
C ARG A 520 18.50 28.03 6.51
N ASP A 521 18.18 29.25 6.08
CA ASP A 521 17.12 29.49 5.12
C ASP A 521 17.33 28.71 3.80
N GLY A 522 16.24 28.18 3.26
CA GLY A 522 16.23 27.29 2.08
C GLY A 522 16.87 25.90 2.28
N SER A 523 17.21 25.50 3.51
CA SER A 523 17.69 24.16 3.82
C SER A 523 16.55 23.26 4.32
N GLU A 524 16.55 21.99 3.94
CA GLU A 524 15.68 20.97 4.55
C GLU A 524 16.35 20.24 5.72
N GLU A 525 17.64 20.50 5.99
CA GLU A 525 18.33 19.92 7.15
C GLU A 525 17.95 20.66 8.44
N TYR A 526 17.77 19.91 9.53
CA TYR A 526 17.57 20.44 10.88
C TYR A 526 18.81 21.19 11.40
N LEU A 527 18.60 22.29 12.12
CA LEU A 527 19.64 22.89 12.97
C LEU A 527 19.94 21.96 14.15
N ASN A 528 21.23 21.81 14.48
CA ASN A 528 21.73 20.91 15.51
C ASN A 528 21.21 19.47 15.32
N SER A 529 21.21 19.02 14.05
CA SER A 529 20.66 17.74 13.64
C SER A 529 21.23 16.58 14.47
N GLU A 530 20.32 15.73 14.97
CA GLU A 530 20.59 14.53 15.75
C GLU A 530 21.49 13.51 15.01
N LYS A 531 21.61 13.65 13.68
CA LYS A 531 22.57 12.87 12.88
C LYS A 531 24.02 13.07 13.33
N TYR A 532 24.38 14.26 13.85
CA TYR A 532 25.77 14.61 14.16
C TYR A 532 26.04 14.78 15.67
N GLN A 533 24.99 14.80 16.49
CA GLN A 533 25.10 15.06 17.93
C GLN A 533 23.98 14.36 18.70
N LEU A 534 24.20 14.15 20.00
CA LEU A 534 23.16 13.65 20.90
C LEU A 534 22.06 14.70 21.08
N ARG A 535 20.80 14.26 21.11
CA ARG A 535 19.63 15.15 21.21
C ARG A 535 18.66 14.65 22.27
N GLN A 536 19.00 14.87 23.54
CA GLN A 536 18.09 14.59 24.65
C GLN A 536 16.88 15.53 24.58
N ARG A 537 15.68 14.96 24.72
CA ARG A 537 14.41 15.70 24.70
C ARG A 537 13.70 15.50 26.03
N ASP A 538 13.20 16.59 26.62
CA ASP A 538 12.38 16.53 27.83
C ASP A 538 10.91 16.24 27.44
N TRP A 539 10.65 14.96 27.21
CA TRP A 539 9.34 14.44 26.80
C TRP A 539 8.25 14.73 27.83
N GLU A 540 8.56 14.53 29.12
CA GLU A 540 7.60 14.65 30.22
C GLU A 540 7.14 16.10 30.41
N THR A 541 8.08 17.05 30.37
CA THR A 541 7.73 18.47 30.45
C THR A 541 6.94 18.92 29.23
N ALA A 542 7.28 18.46 28.02
CA ALA A 542 6.54 18.80 26.81
C ALA A 542 5.08 18.30 26.86
N GLU A 543 4.85 17.10 27.40
CA GLU A 543 3.51 16.55 27.62
C GLU A 543 2.75 17.34 28.68
N ARG A 544 3.37 17.58 29.84
CA ARG A 544 2.77 18.33 30.96
C ARG A 544 2.35 19.75 30.56
N GLU A 545 3.13 20.40 29.69
CA GLU A 545 2.87 21.77 29.22
C GLU A 545 1.99 21.82 27.95
N GLY A 546 1.56 20.68 27.42
CA GLY A 546 0.74 20.61 26.20
C GLY A 546 1.46 21.10 24.93
N ARG A 547 2.80 21.14 24.95
CA ARG A 547 3.65 21.57 23.83
C ARG A 547 3.82 20.50 22.75
N THR A 548 3.31 19.29 22.98
CA THR A 548 3.38 18.19 22.03
C THR A 548 2.05 17.92 21.32
N ILE A 549 2.13 17.46 20.07
CA ILE A 549 1.01 16.92 19.30
C ILE A 549 0.87 15.39 19.46
N THR A 550 1.57 14.78 20.42
CA THR A 550 1.42 13.37 20.81
C THR A 550 -0.06 12.93 20.91
N PRO A 551 -0.98 13.70 21.55
CA PRO A 551 -2.40 13.31 21.61
C PRO A 551 -3.07 13.18 20.24
N LEU A 552 -2.73 14.05 19.29
CA LEU A 552 -3.26 13.98 17.92
C LEU A 552 -2.73 12.73 17.20
N ILE A 553 -1.44 12.45 17.31
CA ILE A 553 -0.81 11.25 16.71
C ILE A 553 -1.45 9.98 17.28
N THR A 554 -1.62 9.90 18.60
CA THR A 554 -2.32 8.80 19.28
C THR A 554 -3.74 8.65 18.76
N ARG A 555 -4.48 9.76 18.61
CA ARG A 555 -5.85 9.73 18.10
C ARG A 555 -5.90 9.26 16.66
N LEU A 556 -5.00 9.73 15.79
CA LEU A 556 -4.92 9.31 14.39
C LEU A 556 -4.63 7.80 14.26
N ASN A 557 -3.68 7.26 15.02
CA ASN A 557 -3.41 5.83 15.02
C ASN A 557 -4.57 5.01 15.60
N THR A 558 -5.28 5.55 16.59
CA THR A 558 -6.52 4.93 17.10
C THR A 558 -7.60 4.89 16.03
N ILE A 559 -7.86 6.01 15.34
CA ILE A 559 -8.82 6.09 14.22
C ILE A 559 -8.44 5.07 13.15
N ARG A 560 -7.18 5.04 12.73
CA ARG A 560 -6.69 4.08 11.74
C ARG A 560 -7.01 2.64 12.15
N ARG A 561 -6.74 2.25 13.39
CA ARG A 561 -7.03 0.89 13.91
C ARG A 561 -8.53 0.55 13.95
N CYS A 562 -9.39 1.56 14.14
CA CYS A 562 -10.85 1.38 14.17
C CYS A 562 -11.48 1.28 12.78
N HIS A 563 -10.82 1.79 11.73
CA HIS A 563 -11.41 1.96 10.40
C HIS A 563 -10.64 1.19 9.31
N PRO A 564 -11.09 -0.02 8.91
CA PRO A 564 -10.51 -0.79 7.80
C PRO A 564 -10.41 -0.03 6.46
N ALA A 565 -11.19 1.02 6.25
CA ALA A 565 -11.04 1.94 5.13
C ALA A 565 -9.63 2.55 5.03
N LEU A 566 -9.00 2.84 6.18
CA LEU A 566 -7.67 3.43 6.26
C LEU A 566 -6.54 2.40 6.13
N HIS A 567 -6.84 1.10 6.18
CA HIS A 567 -5.88 0.01 6.00
C HIS A 567 -5.57 -0.30 4.52
N ARG A 568 -6.27 0.35 3.58
CA ARG A 568 -6.20 0.08 2.13
C ARG A 568 -5.79 1.33 1.35
N LEU A 569 -5.14 1.14 0.19
CA LEU A 569 -4.61 2.24 -0.63
C LEU A 569 -5.52 2.58 -1.81
N ARG A 570 -5.98 1.55 -2.55
CA ARG A 570 -6.70 1.66 -3.83
C ARG A 570 -8.12 2.24 -3.74
N ASN A 571 -8.62 2.38 -2.51
CA ASN A 571 -10.00 2.78 -2.22
C ASN A 571 -10.18 4.29 -2.02
N LEU A 572 -9.18 5.10 -2.37
CA LEU A 572 -9.19 6.55 -2.24
C LEU A 572 -10.00 7.23 -3.36
N ARG A 573 -10.85 8.19 -2.99
CA ARG A 573 -11.60 9.05 -3.93
C ARG A 573 -11.54 10.50 -3.47
N PHE A 574 -11.20 11.42 -4.36
CA PHE A 574 -11.21 12.86 -4.08
C PHE A 574 -12.59 13.46 -4.34
N HIS A 575 -12.97 14.43 -3.54
CA HIS A 575 -14.22 15.18 -3.67
C HIS A 575 -13.92 16.66 -3.93
N HIS A 576 -14.84 17.34 -4.61
CA HIS A 576 -14.63 18.73 -4.99
C HIS A 576 -14.80 19.66 -3.79
N THR A 577 -13.96 20.67 -3.70
CA THR A 577 -14.08 21.82 -2.81
C THR A 577 -13.91 23.07 -3.66
N ASP A 578 -14.68 24.13 -3.36
CA ASP A 578 -14.63 25.43 -4.02
C ASP A 578 -13.47 26.33 -3.53
N ASN A 579 -12.60 25.81 -2.67
CA ASN A 579 -11.41 26.48 -2.13
C ASN A 579 -10.17 25.59 -2.35
N GLU A 580 -9.10 26.16 -2.90
CA GLU A 580 -7.84 25.46 -3.17
C GLU A 580 -7.02 25.16 -1.91
N ALA A 581 -7.27 25.87 -0.81
CA ALA A 581 -6.64 25.58 0.48
C ALA A 581 -7.31 24.40 1.22
N LEU A 582 -8.48 23.92 0.81
CA LEU A 582 -9.12 22.74 1.40
C LEU A 582 -9.09 21.55 0.45
N ILE A 583 -8.68 20.40 0.96
CA ILE A 583 -8.75 19.13 0.25
C ILE A 583 -9.79 18.22 0.92
N ALA A 584 -10.61 17.54 0.12
CA ALA A 584 -11.60 16.58 0.60
C ALA A 584 -11.46 15.23 -0.12
N TYR A 585 -11.49 14.14 0.63
CA TYR A 585 -11.39 12.78 0.07
C TYR A 585 -12.03 11.74 0.98
N SER A 586 -12.45 10.63 0.41
CA SER A 586 -12.96 9.47 1.15
C SER A 586 -12.17 8.21 0.84
N LYS A 587 -12.20 7.28 1.80
CA LYS A 587 -11.73 5.91 1.66
C LYS A 587 -12.82 4.97 2.16
N ARG A 588 -13.05 3.87 1.44
CA ARG A 588 -14.11 2.92 1.77
C ARG A 588 -13.67 1.47 1.66
N THR A 589 -13.96 0.65 2.67
CA THR A 589 -13.75 -0.79 2.66
C THR A 589 -14.99 -1.48 3.21
N GLY A 590 -15.75 -2.15 2.35
CA GLY A 590 -17.04 -2.73 2.73
C GLY A 590 -18.03 -1.65 3.21
N PRO A 591 -18.61 -1.78 4.41
CA PRO A 591 -19.49 -0.75 4.98
C PRO A 591 -18.73 0.43 5.60
N ASP A 592 -17.45 0.26 5.97
CA ASP A 592 -16.66 1.29 6.64
C ASP A 592 -16.22 2.37 5.63
N THR A 593 -16.55 3.62 5.94
CA THR A 593 -16.26 4.79 5.10
C THR A 593 -15.73 5.92 5.96
N VAL A 594 -14.52 6.37 5.65
CA VAL A 594 -13.89 7.55 6.26
C VAL A 594 -13.86 8.67 5.23
N LEU A 595 -14.32 9.85 5.61
CA LEU A 595 -14.29 11.08 4.81
C LEU A 595 -13.43 12.11 5.55
N VAL A 596 -12.45 12.69 4.86
CA VAL A 596 -11.53 13.66 5.46
C VAL A 596 -11.63 14.98 4.71
N VAL A 597 -11.65 16.07 5.47
CA VAL A 597 -11.51 17.43 4.93
C VAL A 597 -10.41 18.13 5.70
N ALA A 598 -9.35 18.57 5.02
CA ALA A 598 -8.17 19.15 5.66
C ALA A 598 -7.87 20.55 5.12
N ASN A 599 -7.47 21.46 6.01
CA ASN A 599 -7.01 22.79 5.66
C ASN A 599 -5.49 22.78 5.44
N LEU A 600 -5.08 22.96 4.19
CA LEU A 600 -3.67 22.99 3.77
C LEU A 600 -2.99 24.32 4.06
N ASP A 601 -3.73 25.38 4.42
CA ASP A 601 -3.17 26.65 4.89
C ASP A 601 -2.95 26.59 6.42
N PRO A 602 -1.70 26.52 6.90
CA PRO A 602 -1.42 26.43 8.32
C PRO A 602 -1.52 27.78 9.05
N GLN A 603 -1.77 28.89 8.35
CA GLN A 603 -1.75 30.24 8.90
C GLN A 603 -3.14 30.84 9.06
N ASN A 604 -4.05 30.57 8.12
CA ASN A 604 -5.36 31.21 8.09
C ASN A 604 -6.51 30.22 8.25
N ALA A 605 -7.59 30.69 8.88
CA ALA A 605 -8.87 29.99 8.84
C ALA A 605 -9.38 29.97 7.39
N GLN A 606 -9.81 28.81 6.93
CA GLN A 606 -10.34 28.62 5.59
C GLN A 606 -11.75 28.04 5.67
N GLU A 607 -12.62 28.53 4.79
CA GLU A 607 -13.98 28.04 4.62
C GLU A 607 -14.24 27.64 3.18
N ALA A 608 -15.11 26.65 3.00
CA ALA A 608 -15.43 26.09 1.69
C ALA A 608 -16.79 25.40 1.69
N THR A 609 -17.34 25.19 0.51
CA THR A 609 -18.39 24.20 0.24
C THR A 609 -17.75 22.92 -0.30
N VAL A 610 -17.88 21.83 0.44
CA VAL A 610 -17.47 20.48 0.01
C VAL A 610 -18.61 19.84 -0.77
N SER A 611 -18.35 19.49 -2.03
CA SER A 611 -19.27 18.80 -2.93
C SER A 611 -18.90 17.32 -3.04
N LEU A 612 -19.65 16.46 -2.35
CA LEU A 612 -19.45 15.01 -2.36
C LEU A 612 -19.95 14.36 -3.65
N ASP A 613 -19.14 13.43 -4.16
CA ASP A 613 -19.55 12.48 -5.19
C ASP A 613 -20.28 11.32 -4.50
N MET A 614 -21.60 11.44 -4.40
CA MET A 614 -22.45 10.53 -3.63
C MET A 614 -22.40 9.08 -4.17
N PRO A 615 -22.43 8.84 -5.50
CA PRO A 615 -22.25 7.49 -6.05
C PRO A 615 -20.95 6.81 -5.64
N GLN A 616 -19.83 7.54 -5.52
CA GLN A 616 -18.57 6.97 -5.04
C GLN A 616 -18.65 6.51 -3.57
N LEU A 617 -19.52 7.13 -2.78
CA LEU A 617 -19.83 6.72 -1.41
C LEU A 617 -20.85 5.57 -1.37
N GLY A 618 -21.43 5.18 -2.52
CA GLY A 618 -22.50 4.19 -2.63
C GLY A 618 -23.86 4.73 -2.19
N LEU A 619 -24.10 6.02 -2.39
CA LEU A 619 -25.33 6.72 -2.00
C LEU A 619 -25.95 7.42 -3.21
N ASP A 620 -27.27 7.58 -3.19
CA ASP A 620 -27.99 8.41 -4.16
C ASP A 620 -27.65 9.90 -3.98
N TRP A 621 -27.81 10.69 -5.05
CA TRP A 621 -27.42 12.10 -5.06
C TRP A 621 -28.17 12.98 -4.06
N ASP A 622 -29.39 12.60 -3.69
CA ASP A 622 -30.26 13.29 -2.74
C ASP A 622 -30.19 12.70 -1.32
N ALA A 623 -29.36 11.66 -1.12
CA ALA A 623 -29.19 11.04 0.18
C ALA A 623 -28.54 12.01 1.19
N SER A 624 -28.86 11.80 2.47
CA SER A 624 -28.23 12.47 3.60
C SER A 624 -27.56 11.44 4.50
N LEU A 625 -26.38 11.79 5.02
CA LEU A 625 -25.50 10.96 5.83
C LEU A 625 -25.27 11.61 7.20
N SER A 626 -25.24 10.79 8.24
CA SER A 626 -24.74 11.20 9.56
C SER A 626 -23.24 10.94 9.60
N VAL A 627 -22.45 11.92 10.01
CA VAL A 627 -21.00 11.80 10.10
C VAL A 627 -20.52 12.18 11.49
N LEU A 628 -19.67 11.33 12.09
CA LEU A 628 -19.01 11.59 13.37
C LEU A 628 -17.58 12.05 13.08
N ASP A 629 -17.21 13.26 13.49
CA ASP A 629 -15.81 13.69 13.43
C ASP A 629 -15.04 12.99 14.54
N GLU A 630 -14.20 12.04 14.17
CA GLU A 630 -13.41 11.27 15.11
C GLU A 630 -12.38 12.13 15.83
N LEU A 631 -12.00 13.32 15.34
CA LEU A 631 -11.06 14.17 16.07
C LEU A 631 -11.72 14.89 17.25
N THR A 632 -12.97 15.32 17.09
CA THR A 632 -13.67 16.19 18.06
C THR A 632 -14.81 15.49 18.80
N GLY A 633 -15.33 14.39 18.26
CA GLY A 633 -16.53 13.69 18.75
C GLY A 633 -17.85 14.34 18.31
N GLU A 634 -17.80 15.42 17.53
CA GLU A 634 -18.99 16.13 17.05
C GLU A 634 -19.68 15.34 15.91
N THR A 635 -21.01 15.36 15.89
CA THR A 635 -21.80 14.71 14.83
C THR A 635 -22.45 15.76 13.95
N TYR A 636 -22.41 15.53 12.64
CA TYR A 636 -22.99 16.40 11.64
C TYR A 636 -23.92 15.63 10.72
N ARG A 637 -24.83 16.35 10.06
CA ARG A 637 -25.66 15.80 8.99
C ARG A 637 -25.20 16.39 7.66
N TRP A 638 -24.64 15.54 6.82
CA TRP A 638 -24.10 15.90 5.52
C TRP A 638 -25.03 15.42 4.40
N GLY A 639 -24.89 16.03 3.24
CA GLY A 639 -25.49 15.60 1.98
C GLY A 639 -24.50 15.83 0.85
N ARG A 640 -25.01 16.11 -0.36
CA ARG A 640 -24.14 16.40 -1.51
C ARG A 640 -23.25 17.63 -1.31
N THR A 641 -23.75 18.70 -0.68
CA THR A 641 -23.04 19.98 -0.52
C THR A 641 -23.00 20.40 0.94
N ASN A 642 -21.81 20.65 1.49
CA ASN A 642 -21.61 20.85 2.93
C ASN A 642 -20.67 22.03 3.18
N TYR A 643 -21.10 23.01 3.97
CA TYR A 643 -20.22 24.09 4.42
C TYR A 643 -19.26 23.57 5.49
N VAL A 644 -18.00 23.97 5.41
CA VAL A 644 -16.97 23.70 6.41
C VAL A 644 -16.18 24.97 6.68
N ARG A 645 -15.70 25.11 7.93
CA ARG A 645 -14.75 26.14 8.33
C ARG A 645 -13.71 25.52 9.25
N LEU A 646 -12.44 25.54 8.84
CA LEU A 646 -11.32 24.95 9.56
C LEU A 646 -10.34 26.04 9.98
N GLU A 647 -10.00 26.06 11.27
CA GLU A 647 -9.12 27.07 11.87
C GLU A 647 -7.82 26.41 12.37
N PRO A 648 -6.65 26.80 11.83
CA PRO A 648 -5.36 26.27 12.25
C PRO A 648 -5.13 26.38 13.75
N GLY A 649 -4.59 25.31 14.36
CA GLY A 649 -4.33 25.23 15.81
C GLY A 649 -5.55 24.88 16.67
N ARG A 650 -6.78 24.92 16.11
CA ARG A 650 -7.99 24.39 16.77
C ARG A 650 -8.44 23.07 16.15
N ALA A 651 -8.56 23.03 14.82
CA ALA A 651 -8.94 21.84 14.07
C ALA A 651 -8.21 21.85 12.72
N PRO A 652 -7.12 21.07 12.55
CA PRO A 652 -6.37 21.03 11.29
C PRO A 652 -7.19 20.40 10.14
N ALA A 653 -8.17 19.58 10.51
CA ALA A 653 -9.02 18.81 9.61
C ALA A 653 -10.26 18.32 10.36
N HIS A 654 -11.23 17.82 9.61
CA HIS A 654 -12.21 16.86 10.09
C HIS A 654 -11.86 15.47 9.57
N VAL A 655 -11.98 14.45 10.43
CA VAL A 655 -11.83 13.03 10.04
C VAL A 655 -13.13 12.33 10.39
N PHE A 656 -14.04 12.30 9.43
CA PHE A 656 -15.37 11.77 9.60
C PHE A 656 -15.44 10.26 9.39
N HIS A 657 -16.11 9.56 10.30
CA HIS A 657 -16.69 8.26 10.03
C HIS A 657 -18.15 8.43 9.58
N VAL A 658 -18.48 7.89 8.41
CA VAL A 658 -19.87 7.90 7.89
C VAL A 658 -20.67 6.82 8.60
N GLN A 659 -21.63 7.24 9.43
CA GLN A 659 -22.55 6.34 10.10
C GLN A 659 -23.65 5.97 9.12
N ALA A 660 -23.93 4.67 8.98
CA ALA A 660 -25.10 4.22 8.22
C ALA A 660 -26.35 4.92 8.78
N SER A 661 -27.07 5.66 7.93
CA SER A 661 -28.36 6.21 8.30
C SER A 661 -29.22 5.08 8.86
N PRO A 662 -29.88 5.23 10.02
CA PRO A 662 -30.88 4.27 10.44
C PRO A 662 -31.84 4.08 9.25
N PRO A 663 -32.26 2.85 8.91
CA PRO A 663 -33.34 2.70 7.95
C PRO A 663 -34.47 3.62 8.43
N GLN A 664 -34.95 4.51 7.55
CA GLN A 664 -36.17 5.25 7.84
C GLN A 664 -37.21 4.19 8.12
N ILE A 665 -37.51 3.97 9.40
CA ILE A 665 -38.66 3.18 9.80
C ILE A 665 -39.83 3.97 9.23
N GLY A 666 -40.36 3.42 8.14
CA GLY A 666 -41.50 3.95 7.43
C GLY A 666 -42.59 4.33 8.41
N GLY A 667 -43.28 5.42 8.08
CA GLY A 667 -44.22 6.11 8.94
C GLY A 667 -45.16 5.19 9.72
N SER A 668 -45.54 5.68 10.90
CA SER A 668 -46.62 5.12 11.70
C SER A 668 -47.80 4.69 10.81
N PRO A 669 -48.25 3.44 10.88
CA PRO A 669 -49.59 3.14 10.46
C PRO A 669 -50.55 3.73 11.50
N THR A 670 -51.60 4.41 11.00
CA THR A 670 -52.79 4.94 11.71
C THR A 670 -52.54 6.23 12.52
N SER A 671 -53.25 7.33 12.23
CA SER A 671 -54.71 7.48 12.12
C SER A 671 -55.17 8.33 10.95
#